data_AF-A0A9D2B1Y6-F1
#
_entry.id   AF-A0A9D2B1Y6-F1
#
_cell.length_a   1.000
_cell.length_b   1.000
_cell.length_c   1.000
_cell.angle_alpha   90.00
_cell.angle_beta   90.00
_cell.angle_gamma   90.00
#
_symmetry.space_group_name_H-M   'P 1'
#
loop_
_entity.id
_entity.type
_entity.pdbx_description
1 polymer ?
#
loop_
_entity_poly.entity_id
_entity_poly.type
_entity_poly.pdbx_seq_one_letter_code
_entity_poly.pdbx_strand_id
1 'polypeptide(L)'
;MSGIVILAVSAAILLLAYLVPGTRLAKRWGIYKETPGIGFRRRDDMDFIPVRTPVLLGHHFASVAGVGFLAGTIQAASFGWLPALLWILIGGIFIGALLDFSALFLSVRNQGKSVGTVMKQVVSGPSGVLVLVFSWLCLVVFSAYLLDMTGEIFAGVSVTENGELVRNAANGSVAMAAMLFLALAVMFGFINKARMNLAFTTGMGAILLAAAIGIGVVFPIFIEKRVWILLLLLYVFIAAVVPIWALLQPKNYLCSLLLFALMALAVVGICLGRPQMEIPAFTNWMTEEQDTIFPALFVFLAGASVSGVHGLIASGTTSKQIRKETQIKKVGYGSMLLVCFMCVIALVVVGSADLSGASLESLTGEDSAVFRVFARGVSHFFATVGLQRPAVSVVRIAVLLVVGTLCMTSLDTVVRVARYLFQELFTGKQEKKHVLNQVYAAAAITVAAIGVLSFGAYQVVWPLFDGANLLLAAMLLVGISCWMKSIGKKHKLYYLPIAFLVGVAWSNLGILFMENARMILGDGGQWTVTPVVQNLCILFMMLLSVAVLTDGIKVIFFGHEEAKVQGAEAEEQEQEEHGEKEDMHEHGASGEREDILDETASGEDTEQQERETSVNAAENKGREASGKDTDRLEREEEFRWEMEEWEIEFRQKQKERKERFLREQQEKFLQSEKEEKGDGE
;
A
#
# COMPACT_ATOMS: atom_id res chain seq x y z
N MET A 1 12.18 -32.26 7.60
CA MET A 1 13.11 -31.20 8.07
C MET A 1 12.45 -30.49 9.23
N SER A 2 13.19 -30.11 10.28
CA SER A 2 12.59 -29.46 11.44
C SER A 2 12.14 -28.03 11.11
N GLY A 3 10.90 -27.67 11.45
CA GLY A 3 10.37 -26.31 11.27
C GLY A 3 11.19 -25.26 12.02
N ILE A 4 11.81 -25.62 13.14
CA ILE A 4 12.70 -24.74 13.91
C ILE A 4 13.95 -24.37 13.09
N VAL A 5 14.52 -25.33 12.36
CA VAL A 5 15.69 -25.10 11.51
C VAL A 5 15.35 -24.15 10.37
N ILE A 6 14.21 -24.37 9.70
CA ILE A 6 13.72 -23.47 8.64
C ILE A 6 13.57 -22.05 9.18
N LEU A 7 12.92 -21.90 10.34
CA LEU A 7 12.69 -20.61 10.97
C LEU A 7 14.01 -19.90 11.33
N ALA A 8 14.94 -20.61 11.98
CA ALA A 8 16.22 -20.05 12.43
C ALA A 8 17.12 -19.61 11.26
N VAL A 9 17.24 -20.46 10.23
CA VAL A 9 18.02 -20.15 9.02
C VAL A 9 17.43 -18.94 8.29
N SER A 10 16.10 -18.91 8.14
CA SER A 10 15.41 -17.81 7.49
C SER A 10 15.57 -16.50 8.26
N ALA A 11 15.44 -16.53 9.59
CA ALA A 11 15.67 -15.35 10.44
C ALA A 11 17.10 -14.82 10.29
N ALA A 12 18.10 -15.70 10.24
CA ALA A 12 19.49 -15.31 10.02
C ALA A 12 19.70 -14.65 8.65
N ILE A 13 19.11 -15.22 7.58
CA ILE A 13 19.18 -14.68 6.22
C ILE A 13 18.52 -13.29 6.16
N LEU A 14 17.33 -13.12 6.73
CA LEU A 14 16.61 -11.85 6.75
C LEU A 14 17.36 -10.79 7.56
N LEU A 15 17.96 -11.17 8.69
CA LEU A 15 18.80 -10.28 9.48
C LEU A 15 20.04 -9.83 8.68
N LEU A 16 20.71 -10.76 8.00
CA LEU A 16 21.85 -10.45 7.13
C LEU A 16 21.43 -9.52 5.97
N ALA A 17 20.26 -9.74 5.38
CA ALA A 17 19.69 -8.86 4.36
C ALA A 17 19.45 -7.44 4.90
N TYR A 18 18.92 -7.30 6.11
CA TYR A 18 18.75 -5.99 6.73
C TYR A 18 20.08 -5.26 6.97
N LEU A 19 21.10 -5.99 7.43
CA LEU A 19 22.39 -5.43 7.81
C LEU A 19 23.26 -5.10 6.58
N VAL A 20 23.23 -5.94 5.55
CA VAL A 20 24.16 -5.86 4.42
C VAL A 20 23.55 -5.12 3.22
N PRO A 21 22.66 -5.70 2.39
CA PRO A 21 22.06 -4.99 1.26
C PRO A 21 21.25 -3.77 1.69
N GLY A 22 20.43 -3.86 2.74
CA GLY A 22 19.64 -2.73 3.23
C GLY A 22 20.49 -1.52 3.64
N THR A 23 21.61 -1.74 4.34
CA THR A 23 22.54 -0.65 4.70
C THR A 23 23.28 -0.11 3.49
N ARG A 24 23.74 -0.97 2.58
CA ARG A 24 24.41 -0.54 1.34
C ARG A 24 23.51 0.32 0.47
N LEU A 25 22.22 -0.03 0.38
CA LEU A 25 21.22 0.73 -0.38
C LEU A 25 21.00 2.11 0.24
N ALA A 26 20.73 2.17 1.54
CA ALA A 26 20.55 3.43 2.28
C ALA A 26 21.76 4.37 2.15
N LYS A 27 22.97 3.82 2.26
CA LYS A 27 24.21 4.57 2.03
C LYS A 27 24.25 5.12 0.59
N ARG A 28 24.20 4.26 -0.43
CA ARG A 28 24.32 4.70 -1.84
C ARG A 28 23.37 5.84 -2.23
N TRP A 29 22.19 5.89 -1.61
CA TRP A 29 21.15 6.85 -1.96
C TRP A 29 21.18 8.15 -1.14
N GLY A 30 22.13 8.30 -0.22
CA GLY A 30 22.31 9.57 0.48
C GLY A 30 21.58 9.68 1.80
N ILE A 31 21.06 8.57 2.36
CA ILE A 31 20.40 8.57 3.67
C ILE A 31 21.49 8.54 4.76
N TYR A 32 22.19 9.67 4.91
CA TYR A 32 23.33 9.82 5.81
C TYR A 32 23.11 10.85 6.92
N LYS A 33 22.19 11.81 6.70
CA LYS A 33 21.95 12.94 7.62
C LYS A 33 20.59 12.80 8.29
N GLU A 34 20.43 13.44 9.45
CA GLU A 34 19.12 13.61 10.11
C GLU A 34 18.23 14.61 9.34
N THR A 35 18.15 14.46 8.03
CA THR A 35 17.29 15.26 7.16
C THR A 35 15.85 15.13 7.65
N PRO A 36 15.16 16.24 7.92
CA PRO A 36 13.76 16.22 8.31
C PRO A 36 12.92 15.50 7.26
N GLY A 37 12.12 14.54 7.72
CA GLY A 37 11.16 13.84 6.88
C GLY A 37 10.00 14.75 6.47
N ILE A 38 9.21 14.31 5.49
CA ILE A 38 8.10 15.11 4.98
C ILE A 38 6.98 15.33 6.02
N GLY A 39 6.80 14.40 6.95
CA GLY A 39 5.84 14.55 8.06
C GLY A 39 6.19 15.70 9.00
N PHE A 40 7.45 16.14 9.02
CA PHE A 40 7.84 17.38 9.71
C PHE A 40 7.74 18.61 8.79
N ARG A 41 8.22 18.49 7.54
CA ARG A 41 8.28 19.61 6.57
C ARG A 41 6.92 20.11 6.07
N ARG A 42 5.91 19.25 5.99
CA ARG A 42 4.55 19.60 5.52
C ARG A 42 3.48 19.27 6.56
N ARG A 43 3.81 19.39 7.84
CA ARG A 43 2.89 19.04 8.92
C ARG A 43 1.57 19.82 8.78
N ASP A 44 0.48 19.10 8.63
CA ASP A 44 -0.88 19.67 8.52
C ASP A 44 -1.83 19.15 9.62
N ASP A 45 -1.33 18.27 10.50
CA ASP A 45 -2.11 17.58 11.55
C ASP A 45 -3.39 16.86 11.02
N MET A 46 -3.44 16.59 9.72
CA MET A 46 -4.50 15.87 9.02
C MET A 46 -3.96 14.59 8.37
N ASP A 47 -3.09 14.74 7.37
CA ASP A 47 -2.48 13.66 6.59
C ASP A 47 -0.95 13.57 6.79
N PHE A 48 -0.29 14.68 7.15
CA PHE A 48 1.15 14.77 7.40
C PHE A 48 1.43 14.99 8.89
N ILE A 49 1.91 13.94 9.56
CA ILE A 49 2.16 13.94 11.01
C ILE A 49 3.46 13.20 11.30
N PRO A 50 4.44 13.79 12.02
CA PRO A 50 5.71 13.13 12.28
C PRO A 50 5.55 12.03 13.35
N VAL A 51 5.85 10.77 13.00
CA VAL A 51 5.70 9.62 13.90
C VAL A 51 7.06 9.03 14.33
N ARG A 52 7.15 8.55 15.57
CA ARG A 52 8.33 7.84 16.09
C ARG A 52 8.56 6.53 15.34
N THR A 53 9.82 6.13 15.18
CA THR A 53 10.18 4.99 14.32
C THR A 53 9.57 3.64 14.71
N PRO A 54 9.55 3.22 15.98
CA PRO A 54 8.96 1.93 16.34
C PRO A 54 7.45 1.88 16.06
N VAL A 55 6.77 3.00 16.28
CA VAL A 55 5.33 3.17 16.02
C VAL A 55 5.07 3.10 14.51
N LEU A 56 5.81 3.88 13.71
CA LEU A 56 5.63 3.91 12.26
C LEU A 56 6.01 2.58 11.59
N LEU A 57 7.04 1.89 12.09
CA LEU A 57 7.39 0.54 11.65
C LEU A 57 6.21 -0.41 11.85
N GLY A 58 5.63 -0.41 13.05
CA GLY A 58 4.47 -1.22 13.38
C GLY A 58 3.26 -0.89 12.51
N HIS A 59 2.99 0.39 12.27
CA HIS A 59 1.89 0.83 11.41
C HIS A 59 2.07 0.36 9.97
N HIS A 60 3.23 0.63 9.38
CA HIS A 60 3.52 0.22 8.01
C HIS A 60 3.45 -1.30 7.90
N PHE A 61 4.07 -2.03 8.84
CA PHE A 61 4.03 -3.48 8.88
C PHE A 61 2.60 -4.03 8.96
N ALA A 62 1.75 -3.50 9.86
CA ALA A 62 0.36 -3.93 9.97
C ALA A 62 -0.49 -3.58 8.73
N SER A 63 -0.16 -2.48 8.03
CA SER A 63 -0.83 -2.11 6.78
C SER A 63 -0.46 -3.01 5.61
N VAL A 64 0.81 -3.46 5.52
CA VAL A 64 1.30 -4.32 4.43
C VAL A 64 1.18 -5.83 4.73
N ALA A 65 1.13 -6.24 5.99
CA ALA A 65 0.84 -7.61 6.41
C ALA A 65 -0.66 -7.90 6.30
N GLY A 66 -1.19 -7.82 5.07
CA GLY A 66 -2.58 -8.09 4.74
C GLY A 66 -2.87 -9.57 4.48
N VAL A 67 -4.03 -9.86 3.88
CA VAL A 67 -4.51 -11.24 3.72
C VAL A 67 -3.69 -12.08 2.74
N GLY A 68 -3.26 -11.47 1.64
CA GLY A 68 -2.67 -12.20 0.51
C GLY A 68 -1.39 -12.96 0.83
N PHE A 69 -0.62 -12.56 1.85
CA PHE A 69 0.62 -13.28 2.18
C PHE A 69 0.34 -14.66 2.80
N LEU A 70 -0.75 -14.80 3.58
CA LEU A 70 -1.10 -16.10 4.18
C LEU A 70 -1.68 -17.04 3.14
N ALA A 71 -2.71 -16.60 2.40
CA ALA A 71 -3.33 -17.40 1.35
C ALA A 71 -2.31 -17.86 0.30
N GLY A 72 -1.51 -16.91 -0.18
CA GLY A 72 -0.44 -17.16 -1.15
C GLY A 72 0.63 -18.13 -0.67
N THR A 73 1.01 -18.08 0.62
CA THR A 73 2.00 -19.02 1.17
C THR A 73 1.45 -20.45 1.22
N ILE A 74 0.14 -20.61 1.50
CA ILE A 74 -0.50 -21.93 1.51
C ILE A 74 -0.60 -22.49 0.10
N GLN A 75 -1.10 -21.69 -0.86
CA GLN A 75 -1.19 -22.09 -2.26
C GLN A 75 0.17 -22.47 -2.84
N ALA A 76 1.22 -21.68 -2.54
CA ALA A 76 2.58 -21.97 -2.97
C ALA A 76 3.19 -23.22 -2.35
N ALA A 77 2.71 -23.65 -1.18
CA ALA A 77 3.18 -24.88 -0.54
C ALA A 77 2.77 -26.15 -1.33
N SER A 78 1.81 -26.06 -2.26
CA SER A 78 1.44 -27.14 -3.18
C SER A 78 2.61 -27.60 -4.08
N PHE A 79 3.55 -26.70 -4.39
CA PHE A 79 4.80 -27.01 -5.12
C PHE A 79 5.92 -27.58 -4.22
N GLY A 80 5.64 -27.73 -2.92
CA GLY A 80 6.60 -28.08 -1.89
C GLY A 80 7.08 -26.87 -1.10
N TRP A 81 7.55 -27.11 0.13
CA TRP A 81 7.94 -26.01 1.02
C TRP A 81 9.24 -25.31 0.58
N LEU A 82 10.13 -25.99 -0.16
CA LEU A 82 11.43 -25.42 -0.52
C LEU A 82 11.32 -24.34 -1.62
N PRO A 83 10.63 -24.56 -2.75
CA PRO A 83 10.41 -23.49 -3.75
C PRO A 83 9.72 -22.27 -3.15
N ALA A 84 8.69 -22.48 -2.33
CA ALA A 84 7.98 -21.39 -1.66
C ALA A 84 8.92 -20.59 -0.74
N LEU A 85 9.70 -21.28 0.10
CA LEU A 85 10.67 -20.65 1.00
C LEU A 85 11.74 -19.84 0.24
N LEU A 86 12.30 -20.41 -0.83
CA LEU A 86 13.33 -19.76 -1.62
C LEU A 86 12.81 -18.46 -2.23
N TRP A 87 11.60 -18.46 -2.78
CA TRP A 87 11.04 -17.25 -3.36
C TRP A 87 10.64 -16.20 -2.32
N ILE A 88 10.07 -16.60 -1.18
CA ILE A 88 9.80 -15.69 -0.06
C ILE A 88 11.07 -14.93 0.34
N LEU A 89 12.21 -15.62 0.44
CA LEU A 89 13.49 -15.01 0.80
C LEU A 89 14.08 -14.19 -0.34
N ILE A 90 14.20 -14.76 -1.55
CA ILE A 90 14.87 -14.10 -2.67
C ILE A 90 14.04 -12.92 -3.20
N GLY A 91 12.77 -13.17 -3.55
CA GLY A 91 11.85 -12.14 -4.05
C GLY A 91 11.63 -11.05 -3.00
N GLY A 92 11.40 -11.45 -1.74
CA GLY A 92 11.22 -10.52 -0.63
C GLY A 92 12.42 -9.60 -0.39
N ILE A 93 13.64 -10.14 -0.39
CA ILE A 93 14.86 -9.37 -0.08
C ILE A 93 15.28 -8.44 -1.24
N PHE A 94 15.20 -8.93 -2.48
CA PHE A 94 15.79 -8.24 -3.63
C PHE A 94 14.78 -7.45 -4.48
N ILE A 95 13.49 -7.81 -4.44
CA ILE A 95 12.44 -7.15 -5.21
C ILE A 95 11.50 -6.39 -4.28
N GLY A 96 10.82 -7.09 -3.36
CA GLY A 96 9.83 -6.48 -2.47
C GLY A 96 10.42 -5.40 -1.58
N ALA A 97 11.47 -5.72 -0.81
CA ALA A 97 12.09 -4.77 0.10
C ALA A 97 12.76 -3.62 -0.66
N LEU A 98 13.22 -3.87 -1.89
CA LEU A 98 13.69 -2.83 -2.80
C LEU A 98 12.53 -1.91 -3.20
N LEU A 99 11.40 -2.43 -3.66
CA LEU A 99 10.22 -1.65 -4.06
C LEU A 99 9.72 -0.76 -2.92
N ASP A 100 9.48 -1.31 -1.73
CA ASP A 100 8.93 -0.55 -0.59
C ASP A 100 9.88 0.57 -0.14
N PHE A 101 11.17 0.25 -0.03
CA PHE A 101 12.20 1.23 0.28
C PHE A 101 12.26 2.34 -0.77
N SER A 102 12.18 1.97 -2.05
CA SER A 102 12.28 2.89 -3.18
C SER A 102 11.07 3.81 -3.29
N ALA A 103 9.86 3.25 -3.18
CA ALA A 103 8.62 3.99 -3.22
C ALA A 103 8.54 5.00 -2.06
N LEU A 104 8.95 4.58 -0.86
CA LEU A 104 9.01 5.46 0.30
C LEU A 104 10.04 6.58 0.11
N PHE A 105 11.25 6.25 -0.37
CA PHE A 105 12.30 7.23 -0.62
C PHE A 105 11.90 8.26 -1.68
N LEU A 106 11.37 7.78 -2.81
CA LEU A 106 10.87 8.61 -3.90
C LEU A 106 9.78 9.56 -3.40
N SER A 107 8.79 9.06 -2.66
CA SER A 107 7.71 9.91 -2.15
C SER A 107 8.21 10.97 -1.17
N VAL A 108 9.06 10.61 -0.20
CA VAL A 108 9.62 11.57 0.77
C VAL A 108 10.42 12.69 0.08
N ARG A 109 11.11 12.38 -1.02
CA ARG A 109 11.86 13.36 -1.81
C ARG A 109 11.00 14.17 -2.77
N ASN A 110 9.81 13.71 -3.11
CA ASN A 110 8.84 14.42 -3.96
C ASN A 110 7.62 14.92 -3.17
N GLN A 111 7.87 15.52 -1.98
CA GLN A 111 6.84 16.19 -1.15
C GLN A 111 5.69 15.29 -0.66
N GLY A 112 5.89 13.98 -0.58
CA GLY A 112 4.86 13.03 -0.12
C GLY A 112 3.83 12.67 -1.19
N LYS A 113 4.10 13.01 -2.47
CA LYS A 113 3.28 12.58 -3.61
C LYS A 113 3.40 11.07 -3.82
N SER A 114 2.34 10.44 -4.32
CA SER A 114 2.40 9.02 -4.70
C SER A 114 3.37 8.81 -5.87
N VAL A 115 3.85 7.57 -6.02
CA VAL A 115 4.69 7.19 -7.16
C VAL A 115 3.97 7.47 -8.49
N GLY A 116 2.67 7.21 -8.59
CA GLY A 116 1.90 7.47 -9.81
C GLY A 116 1.87 8.96 -10.20
N THR A 117 1.79 9.86 -9.22
CA THR A 117 1.87 11.30 -9.50
C THR A 117 3.26 11.73 -9.92
N VAL A 118 4.31 11.14 -9.35
CA VAL A 118 5.69 11.40 -9.80
C VAL A 118 5.91 10.86 -11.22
N MET A 119 5.28 9.75 -11.60
CA MET A 119 5.36 9.21 -12.96
C MET A 119 4.84 10.19 -14.01
N LYS A 120 3.75 10.93 -13.74
CA LYS A 120 3.27 12.01 -14.63
C LYS A 120 4.34 13.05 -14.95
N GLN A 121 5.31 13.25 -14.06
CA GLN A 121 6.36 14.26 -14.20
C GLN A 121 7.61 13.73 -14.88
N VAL A 122 7.84 12.41 -14.84
CA VAL A 122 9.12 11.79 -15.21
C VAL A 122 9.01 10.90 -16.45
N VAL A 123 7.86 10.28 -16.70
CA VAL A 123 7.62 9.38 -17.83
C VAL A 123 6.93 10.13 -18.96
N SER A 124 5.60 10.14 -18.97
CA SER A 124 4.76 10.93 -19.87
C SER A 124 3.46 11.30 -19.14
N GLY A 125 2.78 12.35 -19.61
CA GLY A 125 1.48 12.76 -19.06
C GLY A 125 0.46 11.61 -19.12
N PRO A 126 0.19 11.05 -20.32
CA PRO A 126 -0.76 9.95 -20.51
C PRO A 126 -0.43 8.70 -19.70
N SER A 127 0.82 8.20 -19.75
CA SER A 127 1.21 7.00 -18.98
C SER A 127 1.13 7.21 -17.47
N GLY A 128 1.43 8.41 -16.98
CA GLY A 128 1.25 8.74 -15.57
C GLY A 128 -0.23 8.76 -15.13
N VAL A 129 -1.14 9.21 -16.00
CA VAL A 129 -2.60 9.14 -15.76
C VAL A 129 -3.06 7.68 -15.74
N LEU A 130 -2.64 6.89 -16.73
CA LEU A 130 -2.98 5.46 -16.83
C LEU A 130 -2.54 4.69 -15.58
N VAL A 131 -1.32 4.91 -15.10
CA VAL A 131 -0.82 4.26 -13.88
C VAL A 131 -1.63 4.66 -12.65
N LEU A 132 -2.03 5.94 -12.51
CA LEU A 132 -2.87 6.37 -11.39
C LEU A 132 -4.26 5.72 -11.43
N VAL A 133 -4.91 5.68 -12.61
CA VAL A 133 -6.21 5.04 -12.79
C VAL A 133 -6.11 3.55 -12.48
N PHE A 134 -5.11 2.87 -13.04
CA PHE A 134 -4.87 1.45 -12.79
C PHE A 134 -4.58 1.16 -11.31
N SER A 135 -3.75 1.99 -10.67
CA SER A 135 -3.48 1.91 -9.23
C SER A 135 -4.76 2.07 -8.41
N TRP A 136 -5.60 3.05 -8.76
CA TRP A 136 -6.88 3.28 -8.07
C TRP A 136 -7.82 2.07 -8.23
N LEU A 137 -7.98 1.54 -9.45
CA LEU A 137 -8.79 0.34 -9.70
C LEU A 137 -8.29 -0.87 -8.92
N CYS A 138 -6.97 -1.12 -8.89
CA CYS A 138 -6.37 -2.19 -8.10
C CYS A 138 -6.70 -2.05 -6.61
N LEU A 139 -6.60 -0.85 -6.05
CA LEU A 139 -6.93 -0.62 -4.63
C LEU A 139 -8.43 -0.75 -4.36
N VAL A 140 -9.30 -0.39 -5.29
CA VAL A 140 -10.76 -0.57 -5.16
C VAL A 140 -11.12 -2.06 -5.12
N VAL A 141 -10.57 -2.87 -6.05
CA VAL A 141 -10.77 -4.32 -6.06
C VAL A 141 -10.20 -4.96 -4.77
N PHE A 142 -8.98 -4.58 -4.39
CA PHE A 142 -8.37 -5.09 -3.17
C PHE A 142 -9.15 -4.72 -1.90
N SER A 143 -9.72 -3.51 -1.86
CA SER A 143 -10.56 -3.07 -0.74
C SER A 143 -11.87 -3.84 -0.67
N ALA A 144 -12.50 -4.13 -1.82
CA ALA A 144 -13.72 -4.94 -1.86
C ALA A 144 -13.46 -6.35 -1.32
N TYR A 145 -12.33 -6.95 -1.70
CA TYR A 145 -11.88 -8.22 -1.15
C TYR A 145 -11.63 -8.17 0.36
N LEU A 146 -10.86 -7.18 0.85
CA LEU A 146 -10.59 -7.04 2.28
C LEU A 146 -11.86 -6.80 3.10
N LEU A 147 -12.83 -6.07 2.53
CA LEU A 147 -14.14 -5.83 3.12
C LEU A 147 -14.97 -7.11 3.22
N ASP A 148 -15.03 -7.89 2.13
CA ASP A 148 -15.71 -9.18 2.10
C ASP A 148 -15.12 -10.16 3.13
N MET A 149 -13.79 -10.27 3.16
CA MET A 149 -13.04 -11.10 4.12
C MET A 149 -13.28 -10.66 5.57
N THR A 150 -13.26 -9.36 5.85
CA THR A 150 -13.54 -8.85 7.19
C THR A 150 -14.98 -9.17 7.60
N GLY A 151 -15.94 -8.98 6.69
CA GLY A 151 -17.34 -9.32 6.93
C GLY A 151 -17.53 -10.80 7.24
N GLU A 152 -16.75 -11.68 6.61
CA GLU A 152 -16.79 -13.12 6.84
C GLU A 152 -16.17 -13.55 8.17
N ILE A 153 -15.03 -12.96 8.55
CA ILE A 153 -14.41 -13.19 9.87
C ILE A 153 -15.36 -12.75 11.00
N PHE A 154 -16.19 -11.72 10.77
CA PHE A 154 -17.16 -11.22 11.75
C PHE A 154 -18.53 -11.87 11.69
N ALA A 155 -18.83 -12.65 10.64
CA ALA A 155 -20.12 -13.29 10.45
C ALA A 155 -20.37 -14.34 11.54
N GLY A 156 -21.11 -13.96 12.57
CA GLY A 156 -21.55 -14.84 13.66
C GLY A 156 -22.69 -15.76 13.25
N VAL A 157 -23.34 -15.49 12.11
CA VAL A 157 -24.38 -16.32 11.52
C VAL A 157 -24.04 -16.61 10.07
N SER A 158 -24.04 -17.88 9.69
CA SER A 158 -23.93 -18.36 8.32
C SER A 158 -25.20 -19.10 7.92
N VAL A 159 -25.66 -18.90 6.70
CA VAL A 159 -26.78 -19.66 6.13
C VAL A 159 -26.18 -20.85 5.37
N THR A 160 -26.53 -22.06 5.78
CA THR A 160 -26.12 -23.29 5.09
C THR A 160 -26.86 -23.41 3.75
N GLU A 161 -26.38 -24.23 2.81
CA GLU A 161 -27.06 -24.48 1.52
C GLU A 161 -28.52 -24.92 1.69
N ASN A 162 -28.85 -25.57 2.81
CA ASN A 162 -30.20 -26.01 3.18
C ASN A 162 -31.09 -24.89 3.77
N GLY A 163 -30.61 -23.64 3.82
CA GLY A 163 -31.33 -22.50 4.40
C GLY A 163 -31.32 -22.43 5.93
N GLU A 164 -30.66 -23.36 6.62
CA GLU A 164 -30.55 -23.36 8.08
C GLU A 164 -29.53 -22.33 8.57
N LEU A 165 -29.87 -21.64 9.66
CA LEU A 165 -29.01 -20.65 10.31
C LEU A 165 -28.04 -21.34 11.27
N VAL A 166 -26.77 -21.41 10.89
CA VAL A 166 -25.69 -21.93 11.73
C VAL A 166 -25.03 -20.78 12.49
N ARG A 167 -24.97 -20.92 13.82
CA ARG A 167 -24.30 -19.94 14.68
C ARG A 167 -22.82 -20.26 14.80
N ASN A 168 -21.97 -19.33 14.39
CA ASN A 168 -20.53 -19.39 14.59
C ASN A 168 -20.13 -18.48 15.77
N ALA A 169 -20.09 -19.08 16.97
CA ALA A 169 -19.73 -18.36 18.17
C ALA A 169 -18.30 -17.79 18.13
N ALA A 170 -17.35 -18.44 17.43
CA ALA A 170 -15.99 -17.95 17.33
C ALA A 170 -15.91 -16.64 16.53
N ASN A 171 -16.57 -16.57 15.37
CA ASN A 171 -16.65 -15.35 14.56
C ASN A 171 -17.40 -14.24 15.30
N GLY A 172 -18.50 -14.58 15.97
CA GLY A 172 -19.24 -13.61 16.79
C GLY A 172 -18.42 -13.05 17.96
N SER A 173 -17.56 -13.86 18.57
CA SER A 173 -16.60 -13.40 19.59
C SER A 173 -15.53 -12.49 19.02
N VAL A 174 -15.01 -12.81 17.83
CA VAL A 174 -14.03 -11.96 17.13
C VAL A 174 -14.65 -10.61 16.78
N ALA A 175 -15.89 -10.58 16.28
CA ALA A 175 -16.60 -9.35 15.96
C ALA A 175 -16.79 -8.45 17.18
N MET A 176 -17.24 -9.01 18.32
CA MET A 176 -17.36 -8.25 19.57
C MET A 176 -16.00 -7.70 20.03
N ALA A 177 -14.97 -8.55 20.05
CA ALA A 177 -13.64 -8.14 20.46
C ALA A 177 -13.06 -7.04 19.54
N ALA A 178 -13.32 -7.12 18.23
CA ALA A 178 -12.92 -6.12 17.24
C ALA A 178 -13.64 -4.78 17.43
N MET A 179 -14.94 -4.79 17.76
CA MET A 179 -15.70 -3.57 18.05
C MET A 179 -15.23 -2.89 19.34
N LEU A 180 -14.99 -3.67 20.39
CA LEU A 180 -14.40 -3.17 21.64
C LEU A 180 -12.99 -2.62 21.39
N PHE A 181 -12.18 -3.33 20.61
CA PHE A 181 -10.86 -2.88 20.20
C PHE A 181 -10.90 -1.55 19.45
N LEU A 182 -11.86 -1.37 18.54
CA LEU A 182 -12.04 -0.13 17.80
C LEU A 182 -12.42 1.03 18.74
N ALA A 183 -13.34 0.81 19.67
CA ALA A 183 -13.72 1.80 20.67
C ALA A 183 -12.52 2.19 21.57
N LEU A 184 -11.75 1.19 22.02
CA LEU A 184 -10.53 1.38 22.78
C LEU A 184 -9.48 2.18 21.99
N ALA A 185 -9.30 1.88 20.70
CA ALA A 185 -8.37 2.60 19.83
C ALA A 185 -8.75 4.09 19.69
N VAL A 186 -10.03 4.40 19.51
CA VAL A 186 -10.50 5.79 19.43
C VAL A 186 -10.25 6.51 20.76
N MET A 187 -10.64 5.92 21.89
CA MET A 187 -10.37 6.49 23.23
C MET A 187 -8.87 6.72 23.46
N PHE A 188 -8.05 5.75 23.07
CA PHE A 188 -6.59 5.83 23.16
C PHE A 188 -6.01 6.96 22.30
N GLY A 189 -6.60 7.25 21.14
CA GLY A 189 -6.24 8.39 20.29
C GLY A 189 -6.38 9.73 21.02
N PHE A 190 -7.52 9.94 21.66
CA PHE A 190 -7.77 11.16 22.44
C PHE A 190 -6.89 11.24 23.69
N ILE A 191 -6.67 10.11 24.37
CA ILE A 191 -5.81 10.04 25.56
C ILE A 191 -4.34 10.28 25.21
N ASN A 192 -3.82 9.75 24.09
CA ASN A 192 -2.43 10.00 23.68
C ASN A 192 -2.17 11.45 23.27
N LYS A 193 -3.20 12.19 22.84
CA LYS A 193 -3.11 13.65 22.66
C LYS A 193 -2.77 14.36 23.98
N ALA A 194 -3.12 13.78 25.13
CA ALA A 194 -2.75 14.26 26.46
C ALA A 194 -1.30 13.94 26.91
N ARG A 195 -0.44 13.44 25.99
CA ARG A 195 1.01 13.22 26.20
C ARG A 195 1.39 12.28 27.36
N MET A 196 0.64 11.20 27.57
CA MET A 196 1.01 10.16 28.53
C MET A 196 2.28 9.37 28.10
N ASN A 197 2.96 8.76 29.07
CA ASN A 197 4.17 7.96 28.82
C ASN A 197 3.84 6.73 27.96
N LEU A 198 4.46 6.62 26.78
CA LEU A 198 4.21 5.58 25.79
C LEU A 198 4.17 4.17 26.39
N ALA A 199 5.10 3.82 27.27
CA ALA A 199 5.19 2.47 27.86
C ALA A 199 3.99 2.14 28.76
N PHE A 200 3.50 3.11 29.53
CA PHE A 200 2.30 2.96 30.35
C PHE A 200 1.07 2.77 29.46
N THR A 201 0.95 3.58 28.41
CA THR A 201 -0.15 3.48 27.45
C THR A 201 -0.11 2.14 26.70
N THR A 202 1.07 1.62 26.34
CA THR A 202 1.22 0.28 25.75
C THR A 202 0.71 -0.83 26.67
N GLY A 203 1.14 -0.81 27.95
CA GLY A 203 0.76 -1.83 28.93
C GLY A 203 -0.75 -1.83 29.20
N MET A 204 -1.34 -0.64 29.37
CA MET A 204 -2.77 -0.47 29.51
C MET A 204 -3.53 -0.96 28.26
N GLY A 205 -3.05 -0.63 27.06
CA GLY A 205 -3.63 -1.11 25.80
C GLY A 205 -3.63 -2.64 25.69
N ALA A 206 -2.55 -3.31 26.10
CA ALA A 206 -2.47 -4.77 26.12
C ALA A 206 -3.46 -5.42 27.09
N ILE A 207 -3.64 -4.84 28.29
CA ILE A 207 -4.62 -5.32 29.28
C ILE A 207 -6.05 -5.14 28.78
N LEU A 208 -6.38 -3.96 28.26
CA LEU A 208 -7.72 -3.66 27.73
C LEU A 208 -8.05 -4.54 26.53
N LEU A 209 -7.06 -4.87 25.71
CA LEU A 209 -7.20 -5.82 24.61
C LEU A 209 -7.46 -7.25 25.10
N ALA A 210 -6.73 -7.73 26.12
CA ALA A 210 -7.00 -9.03 26.73
C ALA A 210 -8.42 -9.08 27.33
N ALA A 211 -8.86 -7.98 27.95
CA ALA A 211 -10.23 -7.84 28.43
C ALA A 211 -11.25 -7.85 27.27
N ALA A 212 -10.97 -7.19 26.14
CA ALA A 212 -11.83 -7.22 24.97
C ALA A 212 -11.99 -8.63 24.39
N ILE A 213 -10.91 -9.43 24.36
CA ILE A 213 -10.98 -10.86 23.98
C ILE A 213 -11.86 -11.62 24.96
N GLY A 214 -11.65 -11.46 26.27
CA GLY A 214 -12.44 -12.12 27.31
C GLY A 214 -13.93 -11.79 27.22
N ILE A 215 -14.27 -10.50 27.08
CA ILE A 215 -15.65 -10.03 26.91
C ILE A 215 -16.24 -10.57 25.60
N GLY A 216 -15.46 -10.60 24.50
CA GLY A 216 -15.90 -11.15 23.23
C GLY A 216 -16.25 -12.64 23.30
N VAL A 217 -15.50 -13.42 24.08
CA VAL A 217 -15.81 -14.85 24.32
C VAL A 217 -17.12 -15.01 25.08
N VAL A 218 -17.42 -14.13 26.05
CA VAL A 218 -18.64 -14.21 26.86
C VAL A 218 -19.87 -13.65 26.12
N PHE A 219 -19.69 -12.60 25.32
CA PHE A 219 -20.78 -11.90 24.62
C PHE A 219 -20.57 -11.87 23.09
N PRO A 220 -20.67 -13.02 22.39
CA PRO A 220 -20.54 -13.07 20.94
C PRO A 220 -21.71 -12.37 20.24
N ILE A 221 -21.41 -11.65 19.15
CA ILE A 221 -22.40 -10.99 18.29
C ILE A 221 -22.80 -11.91 17.14
N PHE A 222 -24.10 -12.17 16.99
CA PHE A 222 -24.64 -13.04 15.94
C PHE A 222 -25.32 -12.21 14.85
N ILE A 223 -24.51 -11.68 13.93
CA ILE A 223 -24.94 -10.89 12.76
C ILE A 223 -24.46 -11.58 11.48
N GLU A 224 -25.23 -11.47 10.40
CA GLU A 224 -24.89 -12.01 9.07
C GLU A 224 -23.84 -11.18 8.33
N LYS A 225 -23.10 -11.82 7.41
CA LYS A 225 -22.03 -11.20 6.60
C LYS A 225 -22.48 -9.92 5.87
N ARG A 226 -23.67 -9.91 5.27
CA ARG A 226 -24.18 -8.76 4.49
C ARG A 226 -24.35 -7.50 5.33
N VAL A 227 -24.90 -7.64 6.53
CA VAL A 227 -25.05 -6.52 7.47
C VAL A 227 -23.67 -6.01 7.91
N TRP A 228 -22.71 -6.90 8.16
CA TRP A 228 -21.33 -6.49 8.46
C TRP A 228 -20.69 -5.70 7.34
N ILE A 229 -20.84 -6.12 6.08
CA ILE A 229 -20.31 -5.38 4.92
C ILE A 229 -20.87 -3.95 4.89
N LEU A 230 -22.17 -3.77 5.12
CA LEU A 230 -22.79 -2.43 5.16
C LEU A 230 -22.25 -1.56 6.31
N LEU A 231 -22.13 -2.13 7.51
CA LEU A 231 -21.57 -1.43 8.67
C LEU A 231 -20.10 -1.03 8.44
N LEU A 232 -19.32 -1.93 7.84
CA LEU A 232 -17.92 -1.71 7.51
C LEU A 232 -17.76 -0.66 6.40
N LEU A 233 -18.63 -0.61 5.40
CA LEU A 233 -18.62 0.47 4.38
C LEU A 233 -18.80 1.85 5.01
N LEU A 234 -19.78 1.98 5.91
CA LEU A 234 -20.00 3.22 6.65
C LEU A 234 -18.78 3.58 7.50
N TYR A 235 -18.23 2.60 8.21
CA TYR A 235 -17.02 2.77 9.01
C TYR A 235 -15.83 3.23 8.16
N VAL A 236 -15.55 2.58 7.04
CA VAL A 236 -14.41 2.88 6.17
C VAL A 236 -14.56 4.25 5.50
N PHE A 237 -15.79 4.68 5.18
CA PHE A 237 -16.05 6.05 4.74
C PHE A 237 -15.63 7.09 5.79
N ILE A 238 -16.08 6.91 7.03
CA ILE A 238 -15.67 7.78 8.14
C ILE A 238 -14.15 7.73 8.32
N ALA A 239 -13.58 6.53 8.31
CA ALA A 239 -12.15 6.31 8.46
C ALA A 239 -11.31 6.93 7.33
N ALA A 240 -11.82 7.06 6.11
CA ALA A 240 -11.11 7.68 5.00
C ALA A 240 -11.05 9.22 5.09
N VAL A 241 -12.07 9.82 5.74
CA VAL A 241 -12.26 11.28 5.86
C VAL A 241 -11.61 11.85 7.11
N VAL A 242 -11.71 11.14 8.24
CA VAL A 242 -11.21 11.58 9.55
C VAL A 242 -9.68 11.74 9.53
N PRO A 243 -9.09 12.68 10.31
CA PRO A 243 -7.64 12.84 10.40
C PRO A 243 -6.91 11.55 10.83
N ILE A 244 -5.68 11.36 10.36
CA ILE A 244 -4.90 10.14 10.65
C ILE A 244 -4.75 9.93 12.17
N TRP A 245 -4.54 11.00 12.96
CA TRP A 245 -4.33 10.89 14.40
C TRP A 245 -5.56 10.44 15.19
N ALA A 246 -6.78 10.68 14.68
CA ALA A 246 -8.00 10.45 15.43
C ALA A 246 -8.41 8.97 15.44
N LEU A 247 -8.15 8.27 14.32
CA LEU A 247 -8.54 6.87 14.18
C LEU A 247 -7.35 6.00 13.78
N LEU A 248 -6.72 6.30 12.64
CA LEU A 248 -5.75 5.41 12.01
C LEU A 248 -4.48 5.22 12.86
N GLN A 249 -3.92 6.30 13.41
CA GLN A 249 -2.70 6.26 14.21
C GLN A 249 -2.84 5.48 15.53
N PRO A 250 -3.85 5.73 16.38
CA PRO A 250 -3.99 5.00 17.65
C PRO A 250 -4.44 3.55 17.43
N LYS A 251 -5.32 3.30 16.45
CA LYS A 251 -5.71 1.95 16.05
C LYS A 251 -4.50 1.16 15.55
N ASN A 252 -3.79 1.68 14.53
CA ASN A 252 -2.67 0.97 13.93
C ASN A 252 -1.55 0.72 14.95
N TYR A 253 -1.42 1.58 15.97
CA TYR A 253 -0.48 1.36 17.05
C TYR A 253 -0.83 0.09 17.84
N LEU A 254 -2.08 -0.03 18.30
CA LEU A 254 -2.56 -1.21 19.02
C LEU A 254 -2.56 -2.46 18.12
N CYS A 255 -2.92 -2.33 16.84
CA CYS A 255 -2.86 -3.42 15.86
C CYS A 255 -1.43 -3.93 15.66
N SER A 256 -0.45 -3.03 15.66
CA SER A 256 0.96 -3.43 15.52
C SER A 256 1.43 -4.26 16.72
N LEU A 257 0.97 -3.95 17.94
CA LEU A 257 1.27 -4.75 19.13
C LEU A 257 0.65 -6.15 19.02
N LEU A 258 -0.60 -6.24 18.55
CA LEU A 258 -1.27 -7.51 18.25
C LEU A 258 -0.48 -8.35 17.24
N LEU A 259 0.02 -7.73 16.18
CA LEU A 259 0.81 -8.41 15.15
C LEU A 259 2.15 -8.93 15.70
N PHE A 260 2.89 -8.12 16.45
CA PHE A 260 4.12 -8.57 17.11
C PHE A 260 3.85 -9.67 18.15
N ALA A 261 2.74 -9.59 18.89
CA ALA A 261 2.32 -10.61 19.85
C ALA A 261 1.96 -11.93 19.15
N LEU A 262 1.22 -11.89 18.04
CA LEU A 262 0.93 -13.06 17.21
C LEU A 262 2.22 -13.71 16.70
N MET A 263 3.16 -12.90 16.20
CA MET A 263 4.46 -13.40 15.75
C MET A 263 5.21 -14.13 16.86
N ALA A 264 5.32 -13.49 18.03
CA ALA A 264 5.97 -14.09 19.19
C ALA A 264 5.27 -15.39 19.63
N LEU A 265 3.94 -15.38 19.69
CA LEU A 265 3.12 -16.54 20.04
C LEU A 265 3.32 -17.69 19.05
N ALA A 266 3.36 -17.41 17.74
CA ALA A 266 3.59 -18.43 16.73
C ALA A 266 5.02 -19.00 16.79
N VAL A 267 6.03 -18.16 17.00
CA VAL A 267 7.43 -18.61 17.18
C VAL A 267 7.56 -19.48 18.42
N VAL A 268 6.97 -19.06 19.55
CA VAL A 268 6.95 -19.86 20.79
C VAL A 268 6.22 -21.18 20.54
N GLY A 269 5.07 -21.15 19.88
CA GLY A 269 4.32 -22.34 19.48
C GLY A 269 5.20 -23.31 18.69
N ILE A 270 5.87 -22.85 17.63
CA ILE A 270 6.78 -23.68 16.81
C ILE A 270 7.94 -24.25 17.66
N CYS A 271 8.54 -23.45 18.55
CA CYS A 271 9.65 -23.90 19.38
C CYS A 271 9.23 -24.99 20.39
N LEU A 272 8.03 -24.87 20.95
CA LEU A 272 7.50 -25.82 21.92
C LEU A 272 6.96 -27.08 21.24
N GLY A 273 6.21 -26.94 20.14
CA GLY A 273 5.64 -28.05 19.38
C GLY A 273 6.67 -28.84 18.57
N ARG A 274 7.85 -28.26 18.31
CA ARG A 274 8.97 -28.86 17.56
C ARG A 274 8.54 -29.58 16.28
N PRO A 275 7.75 -28.93 15.43
CA PRO A 275 7.03 -29.65 14.40
C PRO A 275 7.99 -30.01 13.24
N GLN A 276 7.70 -31.13 12.58
CA GLN A 276 8.45 -31.60 11.41
C GLN A 276 7.67 -31.25 10.16
N MET A 277 8.35 -30.80 9.11
CA MET A 277 7.71 -30.57 7.82
C MET A 277 7.24 -31.91 7.25
N GLU A 278 5.93 -32.06 7.07
CA GLU A 278 5.28 -33.21 6.42
C GLU A 278 5.18 -33.02 4.91
N ILE A 279 4.97 -31.77 4.46
CA ILE A 279 4.97 -31.45 3.03
C ILE A 279 6.36 -31.80 2.45
N PRO A 280 6.44 -32.47 1.29
CA PRO A 280 7.70 -32.71 0.60
C PRO A 280 8.45 -31.40 0.31
N ALA A 281 9.78 -31.47 0.23
CA ALA A 281 10.59 -30.30 -0.14
C ALA A 281 10.22 -29.78 -1.54
N PHE A 282 9.99 -30.70 -2.46
CA PHE A 282 9.51 -30.47 -3.81
C PHE A 282 8.48 -31.54 -4.13
N THR A 283 7.33 -31.16 -4.67
CA THR A 283 6.27 -32.08 -5.07
C THR A 283 6.39 -32.39 -6.56
N ASN A 284 6.02 -31.46 -7.43
CA ASN A 284 6.03 -31.59 -8.89
C ASN A 284 6.21 -30.23 -9.57
N TRP A 285 6.53 -30.25 -10.87
CA TRP A 285 6.59 -29.05 -11.73
C TRP A 285 5.21 -28.49 -12.10
N MET A 286 4.17 -29.31 -11.94
CA MET A 286 2.77 -29.00 -12.19
C MET A 286 1.93 -29.50 -11.00
N THR A 287 0.98 -28.69 -10.54
CA THR A 287 0.02 -29.08 -9.49
C THR A 287 -1.09 -29.98 -10.05
N GLU A 288 -1.92 -30.52 -9.17
CA GLU A 288 -3.13 -31.25 -9.57
C GLU A 288 -4.14 -30.34 -10.29
N GLU A 289 -4.15 -29.05 -9.95
CA GLU A 289 -4.93 -27.99 -10.62
C GLU A 289 -4.30 -27.55 -11.97
N GLN A 290 -3.28 -28.27 -12.45
CA GLN A 290 -2.53 -27.99 -13.69
C GLN A 290 -1.70 -26.69 -13.69
N ASP A 291 -1.50 -26.06 -12.52
CA ASP A 291 -0.62 -24.91 -12.39
C ASP A 291 0.84 -25.30 -12.52
N THR A 292 1.57 -24.61 -13.38
CA THR A 292 3.02 -24.79 -13.52
C THR A 292 3.79 -23.85 -12.59
N ILE A 293 4.95 -24.28 -12.07
CA ILE A 293 5.76 -23.45 -11.15
C ILE A 293 5.96 -22.02 -11.66
N PHE A 294 6.26 -21.89 -12.96
CA PHE A 294 6.28 -20.58 -13.62
C PHE A 294 5.04 -20.44 -14.50
N PRO A 295 4.15 -19.49 -14.25
CA PRO A 295 4.28 -18.35 -13.33
C PRO A 295 3.68 -18.55 -11.93
N ALA A 296 2.91 -19.62 -11.69
CA ALA A 296 1.95 -19.70 -10.57
C ALA A 296 2.60 -19.53 -9.18
N LEU A 297 3.75 -20.16 -8.92
CA LEU A 297 4.46 -20.03 -7.63
C LEU A 297 4.75 -18.56 -7.29
N PHE A 298 5.17 -17.79 -8.29
CA PHE A 298 5.56 -16.39 -8.14
C PHE A 298 4.34 -15.48 -7.97
N VAL A 299 3.21 -15.84 -8.60
CA VAL A 299 1.92 -15.15 -8.51
C VAL A 299 1.30 -15.38 -7.14
N PHE A 300 1.20 -16.64 -6.68
CA PHE A 300 0.69 -16.97 -5.35
C PHE A 300 1.47 -16.23 -4.26
N LEU A 301 2.78 -16.14 -4.39
CA LEU A 301 3.63 -15.43 -3.43
C LEU A 301 3.79 -13.93 -3.70
N ALA A 302 3.02 -13.32 -4.60
CA ALA A 302 3.09 -11.87 -4.85
C ALA A 302 2.87 -11.09 -3.55
N GLY A 303 1.78 -11.35 -2.82
CA GLY A 303 1.51 -10.71 -1.53
C GLY A 303 2.59 -10.92 -0.45
N ALA A 304 3.41 -11.97 -0.57
CA ALA A 304 4.46 -12.33 0.37
C ALA A 304 5.85 -11.78 0.02
N SER A 305 6.13 -11.59 -1.27
CA SER A 305 7.48 -11.33 -1.80
C SER A 305 7.61 -10.02 -2.58
N VAL A 306 6.53 -9.55 -3.22
CA VAL A 306 6.53 -8.32 -4.03
C VAL A 306 5.09 -7.87 -4.32
N SER A 307 4.73 -6.68 -3.84
CA SER A 307 3.37 -6.17 -3.97
C SER A 307 3.35 -4.70 -4.39
N GLY A 308 2.62 -4.42 -5.48
CA GLY A 308 2.39 -3.06 -5.96
C GLY A 308 1.60 -2.23 -4.95
N VAL A 309 0.61 -2.85 -4.29
CA VAL A 309 -0.14 -2.22 -3.19
C VAL A 309 0.78 -1.79 -2.05
N HIS A 310 1.83 -2.56 -1.70
CA HIS A 310 2.78 -2.14 -0.66
C HIS A 310 3.54 -0.88 -1.08
N GLY A 311 3.98 -0.80 -2.34
CA GLY A 311 4.59 0.40 -2.91
C GLY A 311 3.66 1.62 -2.87
N LEU A 312 2.36 1.43 -3.10
CA LEU A 312 1.34 2.48 -2.96
C LEU A 312 1.12 2.89 -1.49
N ILE A 313 1.08 1.95 -0.55
CA ILE A 313 0.99 2.25 0.89
C ILE A 313 2.25 2.98 1.39
N ALA A 314 3.43 2.55 0.93
CA ALA A 314 4.71 3.15 1.26
C ALA A 314 4.78 4.60 0.77
N SER A 315 4.40 4.86 -0.48
CA SER A 315 4.39 6.20 -1.07
C SER A 315 3.18 7.06 -0.72
N GLY A 316 2.07 6.47 -0.26
CA GLY A 316 0.81 7.16 -0.02
C GLY A 316 0.60 7.63 1.43
N THR A 317 0.61 6.71 2.40
CA THR A 317 0.33 7.01 3.82
C THR A 317 1.59 6.99 4.68
N THR A 318 2.53 6.09 4.39
CA THR A 318 3.73 5.88 5.22
C THR A 318 4.71 7.03 5.03
N SER A 319 4.93 7.46 3.79
CA SER A 319 5.78 8.61 3.44
C SER A 319 5.41 9.86 4.23
N LYS A 320 4.11 10.19 4.29
CA LYS A 320 3.56 11.37 4.98
C LYS A 320 3.79 11.38 6.49
N GLN A 321 4.15 10.24 7.09
CA GLN A 321 4.42 10.10 8.52
C GLN A 321 5.91 10.04 8.89
N ILE A 322 6.81 10.04 7.90
CA ILE A 322 8.26 10.00 8.13
C ILE A 322 8.72 11.30 8.79
N ARG A 323 9.30 11.18 9.99
CA ARG A 323 9.89 12.28 10.77
C ARG A 323 11.34 12.57 10.36
N LYS A 324 12.12 11.55 10.02
CA LYS A 324 13.52 11.64 9.57
C LYS A 324 13.77 10.66 8.43
N GLU A 325 14.55 11.05 7.42
CA GLU A 325 14.85 10.16 6.29
C GLU A 325 15.54 8.85 6.70
N THR A 326 16.28 8.85 7.81
CA THR A 326 16.89 7.63 8.38
C THR A 326 15.85 6.55 8.74
N GLN A 327 14.57 6.91 8.85
CA GLN A 327 13.48 5.95 9.08
C GLN A 327 13.13 5.15 7.83
N ILE A 328 13.46 5.63 6.62
CA ILE A 328 13.06 4.99 5.35
C ILE A 328 13.57 3.55 5.29
N LYS A 329 14.84 3.32 5.69
CA LYS A 329 15.40 1.95 5.79
C LYS A 329 14.65 1.11 6.82
N LYS A 330 14.42 1.68 8.01
CA LYS A 330 13.81 0.95 9.13
C LYS A 330 12.38 0.54 8.80
N VAL A 331 11.59 1.45 8.24
CA VAL A 331 10.18 1.26 7.94
C VAL A 331 10.00 0.50 6.63
N GLY A 332 10.46 1.03 5.49
CA GLY A 332 10.22 0.39 4.18
C GLY A 332 10.91 -0.98 4.06
N TYR A 333 12.25 -0.99 4.12
CA TYR A 333 13.00 -2.25 3.98
C TYR A 333 12.74 -3.20 5.16
N GLY A 334 12.67 -2.69 6.39
CA GLY A 334 12.50 -3.51 7.58
C GLY A 334 11.12 -4.16 7.70
N SER A 335 10.03 -3.45 7.40
CA SER A 335 8.68 -4.03 7.43
C SER A 335 8.54 -5.14 6.39
N MET A 336 9.10 -4.98 5.18
CA MET A 336 9.01 -6.05 4.17
C MET A 336 9.72 -7.33 4.62
N LEU A 337 10.89 -7.23 5.27
CA LEU A 337 11.54 -8.41 5.85
C LEU A 337 10.73 -9.07 6.97
N LEU A 338 10.00 -8.28 7.77
CA LEU A 338 9.07 -8.80 8.78
C LEU A 338 7.88 -9.53 8.14
N VAL A 339 7.38 -9.05 6.99
CA VAL A 339 6.37 -9.77 6.18
C VAL A 339 6.95 -11.10 5.70
N CYS A 340 8.17 -11.12 5.16
CA CYS A 340 8.80 -12.39 4.75
C CYS A 340 8.94 -13.36 5.93
N PHE A 341 9.32 -12.86 7.11
CA PHE A 341 9.42 -13.70 8.31
C PHE A 341 8.05 -14.25 8.76
N MET A 342 6.99 -13.45 8.66
CA MET A 342 5.61 -13.91 8.83
C MET A 342 5.22 -15.02 7.86
N CYS A 343 5.61 -14.90 6.59
CA CYS A 343 5.36 -15.94 5.58
C CYS A 343 6.10 -17.23 5.91
N VAL A 344 7.35 -17.15 6.40
CA VAL A 344 8.10 -18.33 6.85
C VAL A 344 7.41 -19.00 8.04
N ILE A 345 6.90 -18.23 8.99
CA ILE A 345 6.12 -18.77 10.12
C ILE A 345 4.87 -19.48 9.60
N ALA A 346 4.13 -18.85 8.67
CA ALA A 346 2.94 -19.46 8.06
C ALA A 346 3.26 -20.75 7.32
N LEU A 347 4.33 -20.76 6.53
CA LEU A 347 4.80 -21.94 5.80
C LEU A 347 5.14 -23.09 6.75
N VAL A 348 5.83 -22.81 7.86
CA VAL A 348 6.14 -23.81 8.88
C VAL A 348 4.85 -24.28 9.56
N VAL A 349 3.95 -23.39 9.98
CA VAL A 349 2.69 -23.75 10.63
C VAL A 349 1.85 -24.69 9.76
N VAL A 350 1.69 -24.35 8.49
CA VAL A 350 0.84 -25.10 7.56
C VAL A 350 1.54 -26.38 7.10
N GLY A 351 2.85 -26.34 6.87
CA GLY A 351 3.59 -27.49 6.38
C GLY A 351 3.98 -28.54 7.42
N SER A 352 3.65 -28.33 8.69
CA SER A 352 4.17 -29.16 9.79
C SER A 352 3.13 -29.91 10.62
N ALA A 353 1.90 -29.99 10.13
CA ALA A 353 0.82 -30.63 10.86
C ALA A 353 0.18 -31.80 10.11
N ASP A 354 -0.34 -32.76 10.88
CA ASP A 354 -1.47 -33.67 10.60
C ASP A 354 -2.74 -32.97 10.03
N LEU A 355 -2.67 -31.66 9.75
CA LEU A 355 -3.59 -30.96 8.85
C LEU A 355 -3.51 -31.47 7.40
N SER A 356 -2.51 -32.28 7.06
CA SER A 356 -2.50 -33.09 5.83
C SER A 356 -3.76 -33.99 5.68
N GLY A 357 -4.47 -34.29 6.78
CA GLY A 357 -5.76 -35.00 6.77
C GLY A 357 -7.01 -34.12 6.55
N ALA A 358 -6.91 -32.81 6.70
CA ALA A 358 -7.86 -31.87 6.10
C ALA A 358 -7.25 -31.51 4.76
N SER A 359 -7.57 -32.29 3.72
CA SER A 359 -6.91 -32.23 2.42
C SER A 359 -6.55 -30.81 2.04
N LEU A 360 -5.33 -30.60 1.54
CA LEU A 360 -4.91 -29.32 0.96
C LEU A 360 -5.98 -28.78 -0.03
N GLU A 361 -6.76 -29.69 -0.63
CA GLU A 361 -7.97 -29.44 -1.44
C GLU A 361 -9.13 -28.73 -0.70
N SER A 362 -9.35 -28.99 0.59
CA SER A 362 -10.33 -28.25 1.41
C SER A 362 -9.89 -26.82 1.75
N LEU A 363 -8.66 -26.45 1.37
CA LEU A 363 -8.02 -25.17 1.69
C LEU A 363 -7.91 -24.22 0.48
N THR A 364 -8.17 -24.70 -0.75
CA THR A 364 -7.99 -23.90 -1.98
C THR A 364 -9.21 -23.05 -2.36
N GLY A 365 -10.35 -23.16 -1.65
CA GLY A 365 -11.60 -22.51 -2.06
C GLY A 365 -12.06 -21.26 -1.28
N GLU A 366 -11.64 -21.09 -0.02
CA GLU A 366 -12.10 -19.97 0.83
C GLU A 366 -10.95 -19.30 1.58
N ASP A 367 -10.65 -18.05 1.25
CA ASP A 367 -9.58 -17.27 1.90
C ASP A 367 -9.80 -17.06 3.40
N SER A 368 -11.05 -17.12 3.88
CA SER A 368 -11.35 -17.11 5.32
C SER A 368 -10.95 -18.42 6.01
N ALA A 369 -10.92 -19.54 5.26
CA ALA A 369 -10.49 -20.85 5.76
C ALA A 369 -8.98 -20.88 5.99
N VAL A 370 -8.20 -20.22 5.14
CA VAL A 370 -6.73 -20.05 5.28
C VAL A 370 -6.38 -19.53 6.68
N PHE A 371 -7.10 -18.51 7.15
CA PHE A 371 -6.87 -17.94 8.48
C PHE A 371 -7.30 -18.85 9.63
N ARG A 372 -8.42 -19.56 9.46
CA ARG A 372 -8.86 -20.57 10.44
C ARG A 372 -7.83 -21.68 10.57
N VAL A 373 -7.20 -22.05 9.46
CA VAL A 373 -6.18 -23.08 9.36
C VAL A 373 -4.88 -22.62 10.01
N PHE A 374 -4.44 -21.40 9.71
CA PHE A 374 -3.30 -20.80 10.40
C PHE A 374 -3.54 -20.70 11.92
N ALA A 375 -4.72 -20.22 12.35
CA ALA A 375 -5.10 -20.15 13.76
C ALA A 375 -5.17 -21.53 14.42
N ARG A 376 -5.67 -22.54 13.71
CA ARG A 376 -5.69 -23.94 14.16
C ARG A 376 -4.28 -24.49 14.31
N GLY A 377 -3.40 -24.28 13.32
CA GLY A 377 -2.02 -24.73 13.37
C GLY A 377 -1.24 -24.12 14.54
N VAL A 378 -1.31 -22.79 14.71
CA VAL A 378 -0.66 -22.10 15.84
C VAL A 378 -1.19 -22.60 17.18
N SER A 379 -2.52 -22.72 17.34
CA SER A 379 -3.12 -23.19 18.60
C SER A 379 -2.83 -24.67 18.88
N HIS A 380 -2.70 -25.50 17.85
CA HIS A 380 -2.38 -26.92 17.99
C HIS A 380 -1.00 -27.13 18.63
N PHE A 381 0.01 -26.31 18.30
CA PHE A 381 1.31 -26.43 18.95
C PHE A 381 1.24 -26.25 20.46
N PHE A 382 0.35 -25.39 20.96
CA PHE A 382 0.14 -25.27 22.40
C PHE A 382 -0.57 -26.49 23.00
N ALA A 383 -1.49 -27.11 22.25
CA ALA A 383 -2.14 -28.36 22.66
C ALA A 383 -1.11 -29.49 22.84
N THR A 384 -0.11 -29.60 21.97
CA THR A 384 0.95 -30.62 22.07
C THR A 384 1.81 -30.50 23.34
N VAL A 385 1.80 -29.33 23.98
CA VAL A 385 2.57 -29.02 25.19
C VAL A 385 1.73 -29.22 26.46
N GLY A 386 0.48 -29.69 26.32
CA GLY A 386 -0.41 -30.00 27.44
C GLY A 386 -1.36 -28.88 27.84
N LEU A 387 -1.52 -27.82 27.03
CA LEU A 387 -2.58 -26.83 27.28
C LEU A 387 -3.96 -27.48 27.13
N GLN A 388 -4.83 -27.25 28.12
CA GLN A 388 -6.20 -27.77 28.12
C GLN A 388 -7.04 -27.14 26.99
N ARG A 389 -8.08 -27.86 26.54
CA ARG A 389 -9.00 -27.44 25.45
C ARG A 389 -9.54 -26.00 25.55
N PRO A 390 -9.88 -25.45 26.74
CA PRO A 390 -10.33 -24.06 26.85
C PRO A 390 -9.24 -23.06 26.47
N ALA A 391 -8.00 -23.29 26.92
CA ALA A 391 -6.87 -22.40 26.65
C ALA A 391 -6.48 -22.40 25.17
N VAL A 392 -6.50 -23.57 24.52
CA VAL A 392 -6.28 -23.71 23.07
C VAL A 392 -7.34 -22.95 22.28
N SER A 393 -8.59 -22.98 22.74
CA SER A 393 -9.71 -22.26 22.10
C SER A 393 -9.55 -20.74 22.21
N VAL A 394 -9.08 -20.24 23.36
CA VAL A 394 -8.75 -18.82 23.56
C VAL A 394 -7.59 -18.39 22.66
N VAL A 395 -6.52 -19.20 22.55
CA VAL A 395 -5.41 -18.94 21.62
C VAL A 395 -5.91 -18.84 20.18
N ARG A 396 -6.78 -19.77 19.75
CA ARG A 396 -7.37 -19.73 18.41
C ARG A 396 -8.18 -18.45 18.15
N ILE A 397 -9.03 -18.05 19.11
CA ILE A 397 -9.82 -16.81 18.99
C ILE A 397 -8.91 -15.58 18.97
N ALA A 398 -7.84 -15.56 19.78
CA ALA A 398 -6.86 -14.47 19.78
C ALA A 398 -6.15 -14.35 18.42
N VAL A 399 -5.73 -15.47 17.81
CA VAL A 399 -5.12 -15.45 16.47
C VAL A 399 -6.11 -14.94 15.42
N LEU A 400 -7.35 -15.42 15.43
CA LEU A 400 -8.41 -14.96 14.52
C LEU A 400 -8.73 -13.46 14.70
N LEU A 401 -8.72 -12.96 15.93
CA LEU A 401 -8.89 -11.53 16.19
C LEU A 401 -7.74 -10.70 15.61
N VAL A 402 -6.49 -11.14 15.80
CA VAL A 402 -5.32 -10.44 15.24
C VAL A 402 -5.48 -10.36 13.72
N VAL A 403 -5.78 -11.50 13.08
CA VAL A 403 -6.02 -11.56 11.64
C VAL A 403 -7.13 -10.62 11.19
N GLY A 404 -8.34 -10.69 11.79
CA GLY A 404 -9.45 -9.82 11.40
C GLY A 404 -9.12 -8.34 11.58
N THR A 405 -8.35 -8.02 12.62
CA THR A 405 -7.86 -6.66 12.88
C THR A 405 -6.82 -6.21 11.85
N LEU A 406 -5.97 -7.12 11.35
CA LEU A 406 -5.05 -6.84 10.24
C LEU A 406 -5.83 -6.55 8.95
N CYS A 407 -6.83 -7.36 8.61
CA CYS A 407 -7.70 -7.12 7.45
C CYS A 407 -8.31 -5.72 7.50
N MET A 408 -8.90 -5.34 8.64
CA MET A 408 -9.44 -3.99 8.83
C MET A 408 -8.37 -2.89 8.74
N THR A 409 -7.15 -3.15 9.22
CA THR A 409 -6.06 -2.16 9.22
C THR A 409 -5.54 -1.91 7.80
N SER A 410 -5.37 -2.98 7.02
CA SER A 410 -5.07 -2.90 5.59
C SER A 410 -6.21 -2.20 4.86
N LEU A 411 -7.47 -2.53 5.14
CA LEU A 411 -8.64 -1.90 4.51
C LEU A 411 -8.66 -0.38 4.72
N ASP A 412 -8.50 0.09 5.96
CA ASP A 412 -8.45 1.53 6.26
C ASP A 412 -7.32 2.24 5.50
N THR A 413 -6.16 1.59 5.43
CA THR A 413 -4.98 2.15 4.77
C THR A 413 -5.19 2.23 3.26
N VAL A 414 -5.68 1.15 2.66
CA VAL A 414 -5.89 1.01 1.21
C VAL A 414 -6.98 1.97 0.73
N VAL A 415 -8.12 2.08 1.42
CA VAL A 415 -9.18 3.03 1.02
C VAL A 415 -8.70 4.47 1.13
N ARG A 416 -7.92 4.79 2.17
CA ARG A 416 -7.32 6.12 2.29
C ARG A 416 -6.33 6.41 1.17
N VAL A 417 -5.49 5.44 0.79
CA VAL A 417 -4.58 5.59 -0.37
C VAL A 417 -5.37 5.73 -1.67
N ALA A 418 -6.42 4.93 -1.87
CA ALA A 418 -7.31 5.03 -3.03
C ALA A 418 -7.94 6.43 -3.12
N ARG A 419 -8.42 6.99 -2.01
CA ARG A 419 -8.86 8.39 -1.95
C ARG A 419 -7.76 9.35 -2.41
N TYR A 420 -6.53 9.21 -1.91
CA TYR A 420 -5.43 10.07 -2.34
C TYR A 420 -5.15 9.95 -3.84
N LEU A 421 -5.11 8.74 -4.39
CA LEU A 421 -4.89 8.54 -5.83
C LEU A 421 -6.01 9.15 -6.67
N PHE A 422 -7.26 9.04 -6.21
CA PHE A 422 -8.40 9.68 -6.86
C PHE A 422 -8.27 11.21 -6.87
N GLN A 423 -7.90 11.81 -5.72
CA GLN A 423 -7.65 13.26 -5.65
C GLN A 423 -6.49 13.68 -6.56
N GLU A 424 -5.41 12.90 -6.59
CA GLU A 424 -4.25 13.11 -7.44
C GLU A 424 -4.56 12.97 -8.95
N LEU A 425 -5.62 12.25 -9.32
CA LEU A 425 -6.09 12.16 -10.70
C LEU A 425 -6.60 13.52 -11.20
N PHE A 426 -7.34 14.24 -10.35
CA PHE A 426 -8.00 15.52 -10.67
C PHE A 426 -7.23 16.76 -10.16
N THR A 427 -6.05 16.58 -9.58
CA THR A 427 -5.19 17.70 -9.18
C THR A 427 -4.39 18.19 -10.39
N GLY A 428 -4.91 19.19 -11.10
CA GLY A 428 -4.26 19.86 -12.23
C GLY A 428 -3.29 20.99 -11.81
N LYS A 429 -2.60 21.60 -12.79
CA LYS A 429 -1.71 22.77 -12.60
C LYS A 429 -2.44 24.05 -12.14
N GLN A 430 -3.78 24.07 -12.19
CA GLN A 430 -4.62 25.23 -11.87
C GLN A 430 -5.51 24.90 -10.66
N GLU A 431 -5.42 25.73 -9.62
CA GLU A 431 -6.05 25.60 -8.29
C GLU A 431 -7.57 25.82 -8.27
N LYS A 432 -8.31 25.50 -9.35
CA LYS A 432 -9.78 25.48 -9.23
C LYS A 432 -10.16 24.23 -8.43
N LYS A 433 -10.77 24.45 -7.25
CA LYS A 433 -11.29 23.41 -6.33
C LYS A 433 -12.40 22.60 -7.02
N HIS A 434 -12.01 21.69 -7.90
CA HIS A 434 -12.92 20.74 -8.52
C HIS A 434 -13.63 19.93 -7.42
N VAL A 435 -14.95 19.76 -7.51
CA VAL A 435 -15.74 19.05 -6.49
C VAL A 435 -15.18 17.64 -6.25
N LEU A 436 -14.68 16.98 -7.31
CA LEU A 436 -14.03 15.67 -7.23
C LEU A 436 -12.68 15.64 -6.50
N ASN A 437 -12.04 16.79 -6.27
CA ASN A 437 -10.80 16.88 -5.46
C ASN A 437 -11.11 17.04 -3.95
N GLN A 438 -12.37 17.27 -3.58
CA GLN A 438 -12.74 17.39 -2.18
C GLN A 438 -12.66 16.03 -1.47
N VAL A 439 -12.17 16.04 -0.23
CA VAL A 439 -11.94 14.82 0.58
C VAL A 439 -13.21 13.96 0.67
N TYR A 440 -14.38 14.59 0.88
CA TYR A 440 -15.66 13.90 1.00
C TYR A 440 -16.12 13.27 -0.31
N ALA A 441 -16.02 13.99 -1.43
CA ALA A 441 -16.43 13.48 -2.74
C ALA A 441 -15.53 12.31 -3.19
N ALA A 442 -14.22 12.47 -3.06
CA ALA A 442 -13.26 11.42 -3.40
C ALA A 442 -13.44 10.17 -2.52
N ALA A 443 -13.69 10.35 -1.22
CA ALA A 443 -14.01 9.25 -0.31
C ALA A 443 -15.34 8.56 -0.68
N ALA A 444 -16.39 9.34 -0.95
CA ALA A 444 -17.71 8.80 -1.29
C ALA A 444 -17.68 7.97 -2.57
N ILE A 445 -17.04 8.49 -3.64
CA ILE A 445 -16.92 7.76 -4.92
C ILE A 445 -16.09 6.48 -4.75
N THR A 446 -14.96 6.58 -4.04
CA THR A 446 -14.10 5.42 -3.79
C THR A 446 -14.85 4.34 -2.98
N VAL A 447 -15.54 4.71 -1.90
CA VAL A 447 -16.30 3.77 -1.07
C VAL A 447 -17.53 3.22 -1.81
N ALA A 448 -18.19 4.03 -2.63
CA ALA A 448 -19.29 3.55 -3.46
C ALA A 448 -18.83 2.49 -4.47
N ALA A 449 -17.70 2.73 -5.14
CA ALA A 449 -17.10 1.75 -6.07
C ALA A 449 -16.74 0.43 -5.34
N ILE A 450 -16.15 0.54 -4.14
CA ILE A 450 -15.86 -0.61 -3.28
C ILE A 450 -17.16 -1.35 -2.91
N GLY A 451 -18.19 -0.62 -2.50
CA GLY A 451 -19.48 -1.18 -2.09
C GLY A 451 -20.15 -1.96 -3.22
N VAL A 452 -20.19 -1.40 -4.44
CA VAL A 452 -20.73 -2.09 -5.63
C VAL A 452 -20.00 -3.41 -5.88
N LEU A 453 -18.68 -3.41 -5.81
CA LEU A 453 -17.88 -4.62 -6.02
C LEU A 453 -18.05 -5.64 -4.89
N SER A 454 -18.24 -5.19 -3.66
CA SER A 454 -18.31 -6.05 -2.46
C SER A 454 -19.57 -6.91 -2.40
N PHE A 455 -20.62 -6.59 -3.15
CA PHE A 455 -21.83 -7.42 -3.28
C PHE A 455 -21.69 -8.57 -4.29
N GLY A 456 -20.47 -9.10 -4.46
CA GLY A 456 -20.17 -10.31 -5.24
C GLY A 456 -19.53 -10.04 -6.60
N ALA A 457 -19.58 -8.82 -7.12
CA ALA A 457 -18.99 -8.51 -8.43
C ALA A 457 -17.45 -8.56 -8.44
N TYR A 458 -16.79 -8.36 -7.28
CA TYR A 458 -15.33 -8.44 -7.19
C TYR A 458 -14.80 -9.84 -7.52
N GLN A 459 -15.58 -10.90 -7.30
CA GLN A 459 -15.17 -12.29 -7.56
C GLN A 459 -14.89 -12.55 -9.05
N VAL A 460 -15.51 -11.78 -9.94
CA VAL A 460 -15.23 -11.84 -11.38
C VAL A 460 -13.80 -11.39 -11.69
N VAL A 461 -13.29 -10.37 -10.99
CA VAL A 461 -11.98 -9.76 -11.24
C VAL A 461 -10.89 -10.22 -10.27
N TRP A 462 -11.26 -10.85 -9.16
CA TRP A 462 -10.32 -11.32 -8.13
C TRP A 462 -9.24 -12.27 -8.65
N PRO A 463 -9.54 -13.26 -9.53
CA PRO A 463 -8.50 -14.13 -10.10
C PRO A 463 -7.42 -13.38 -10.89
N LEU A 464 -7.72 -12.16 -11.35
CA LEU A 464 -6.76 -11.31 -12.06
C LEU A 464 -5.87 -10.49 -11.13
N PHE A 465 -6.23 -10.39 -9.85
CA PHE A 465 -5.66 -9.42 -8.92
C PHE A 465 -4.16 -9.61 -8.71
N ASP A 466 -3.68 -10.83 -8.50
CA ASP A 466 -2.26 -11.06 -8.23
C ASP A 466 -1.40 -10.72 -9.46
N GLY A 467 -1.84 -11.11 -10.66
CA GLY A 467 -1.21 -10.70 -11.91
C GLY A 467 -1.21 -9.18 -12.09
N ALA A 468 -2.34 -8.52 -11.82
CA ALA A 468 -2.47 -7.07 -11.87
C ALA A 468 -1.55 -6.37 -10.84
N ASN A 469 -1.43 -6.92 -9.64
CA ASN A 469 -0.60 -6.39 -8.56
C ASN A 469 0.91 -6.51 -8.87
N LEU A 470 1.33 -7.58 -9.55
CA LEU A 470 2.69 -7.72 -10.06
C LEU A 470 2.98 -6.71 -11.20
N LEU A 471 2.04 -6.50 -12.12
CA LEU A 471 2.14 -5.44 -13.13
C LEU A 471 2.24 -4.06 -12.49
N LEU A 472 1.41 -3.78 -11.48
CA LEU A 472 1.46 -2.55 -10.71
C LEU A 472 2.84 -2.37 -10.07
N ALA A 473 3.38 -3.40 -9.41
CA ALA A 473 4.73 -3.37 -8.85
C ALA A 473 5.78 -3.05 -9.92
N ALA A 474 5.69 -3.67 -11.10
CA ALA A 474 6.59 -3.39 -12.22
C ALA A 474 6.50 -1.92 -12.70
N MET A 475 5.29 -1.37 -12.85
CA MET A 475 5.07 0.02 -13.26
C MET A 475 5.62 1.01 -12.24
N LEU A 476 5.43 0.74 -10.94
CA LEU A 476 6.02 1.56 -9.88
C LEU A 476 7.55 1.54 -9.96
N LEU A 477 8.16 0.36 -10.19
CA LEU A 477 9.60 0.24 -10.37
C LEU A 477 10.10 0.96 -11.63
N VAL A 478 9.35 0.96 -12.73
CA VAL A 478 9.66 1.77 -13.92
C VAL A 478 9.68 3.26 -13.54
N GLY A 479 8.63 3.76 -12.89
CA GLY A 479 8.57 5.15 -12.43
C GLY A 479 9.72 5.53 -11.50
N ILE A 480 10.04 4.67 -10.55
CA ILE A 480 11.18 4.80 -9.64
C ILE A 480 12.49 4.82 -10.43
N SER A 481 12.66 3.92 -11.41
CA SER A 481 13.87 3.83 -12.24
C SER A 481 14.08 5.11 -13.05
N CYS A 482 13.03 5.61 -13.71
CA CYS A 482 13.09 6.87 -14.46
C CYS A 482 13.42 8.05 -13.54
N TRP A 483 12.83 8.12 -12.34
CA TRP A 483 13.14 9.16 -11.37
C TRP A 483 14.57 9.06 -10.84
N MET A 484 15.06 7.85 -10.59
CA MET A 484 16.45 7.62 -10.17
C MET A 484 17.44 8.07 -11.26
N LYS A 485 17.11 7.89 -12.54
CA LYS A 485 17.88 8.46 -13.66
C LYS A 485 17.86 9.98 -13.63
N SER A 486 16.69 10.62 -13.44
CA SER A 486 16.58 12.09 -13.44
C SER A 486 17.37 12.77 -12.31
N ILE A 487 17.58 12.08 -11.18
CA ILE A 487 18.44 12.57 -10.09
C ILE A 487 19.90 12.10 -10.17
N GLY A 488 20.30 11.47 -11.28
CA GLY A 488 21.68 11.01 -11.52
C GLY A 488 22.15 9.85 -10.62
N LYS A 489 21.22 9.04 -10.11
CA LYS A 489 21.53 7.86 -9.27
C LYS A 489 21.48 6.56 -10.09
N LYS A 490 22.13 5.50 -9.57
CA LYS A 490 22.14 4.18 -10.22
C LYS A 490 20.71 3.64 -10.34
N HIS A 491 20.21 3.52 -11.57
CA HIS A 491 18.87 3.03 -11.89
C HIS A 491 18.86 1.61 -12.48
N LYS A 492 20.01 1.09 -12.95
CA LYS A 492 20.12 -0.27 -13.53
C LYS A 492 19.73 -1.41 -12.58
N LEU A 493 19.69 -1.14 -11.27
CA LEU A 493 19.28 -2.12 -10.25
C LEU A 493 17.83 -2.62 -10.46
N TYR A 494 16.97 -1.83 -11.08
CA TYR A 494 15.55 -2.16 -11.24
C TYR A 494 15.24 -2.98 -12.48
N TYR A 495 16.14 -3.07 -13.46
CA TYR A 495 15.83 -3.66 -14.76
C TYR A 495 15.49 -5.15 -14.66
N LEU A 496 16.28 -5.90 -13.90
CA LEU A 496 16.04 -7.32 -13.68
C LEU A 496 14.72 -7.55 -12.91
N PRO A 497 14.46 -6.86 -11.77
CA PRO A 497 13.16 -6.90 -11.13
C PRO A 497 11.99 -6.57 -12.08
N ILE A 498 12.07 -5.49 -12.88
CA ILE A 498 11.01 -5.10 -13.81
C ILE A 498 10.75 -6.21 -14.83
N ALA A 499 11.80 -6.68 -15.52
CA ALA A 499 11.68 -7.72 -16.54
C ALA A 499 11.09 -9.02 -15.97
N PHE A 500 11.54 -9.41 -14.77
CA PHE A 500 11.03 -10.59 -14.09
C PHE A 500 9.54 -10.47 -13.73
N LEU A 501 9.12 -9.36 -13.12
CA LEU A 501 7.73 -9.14 -12.71
C LEU A 501 6.80 -9.05 -13.92
N VAL A 502 7.21 -8.36 -14.98
CA VAL A 502 6.44 -8.29 -16.24
C VAL A 502 6.33 -9.70 -16.84
N GLY A 503 7.42 -10.46 -16.89
CA GLY A 503 7.42 -11.83 -17.40
C GLY A 503 6.44 -12.73 -16.65
N VAL A 504 6.52 -12.76 -15.32
CA VAL A 504 5.59 -13.54 -14.48
C VAL A 504 4.15 -13.10 -14.70
N ALA A 505 3.87 -11.79 -14.67
CA ALA A 505 2.52 -11.28 -14.77
C ALA A 505 1.90 -11.50 -16.15
N TRP A 506 2.66 -11.27 -17.24
CA TRP A 506 2.20 -11.54 -18.60
C TRP A 506 1.96 -13.03 -18.84
N SER A 507 2.83 -13.90 -18.33
CA SER A 507 2.59 -15.34 -18.40
C SER A 507 1.31 -15.75 -17.67
N ASN A 508 1.08 -15.21 -16.46
CA ASN A 508 -0.12 -15.54 -15.68
C ASN A 508 -1.40 -15.06 -16.37
N LEU A 509 -1.43 -13.80 -16.78
CA LEU A 509 -2.56 -13.22 -17.49
C LEU A 509 -2.77 -13.88 -18.86
N GLY A 510 -1.70 -14.31 -19.54
CA GLY A 510 -1.77 -15.04 -20.80
C GLY A 510 -2.36 -16.44 -20.66
N ILE A 511 -2.02 -17.17 -19.59
CA ILE A 511 -2.63 -18.47 -19.27
C ILE A 511 -4.12 -18.30 -19.02
N LEU A 512 -4.50 -17.38 -18.12
CA LEU A 512 -5.91 -17.07 -17.82
C LEU A 512 -6.68 -16.62 -19.06
N PHE A 513 -6.05 -15.81 -19.94
CA PHE A 513 -6.67 -15.40 -21.19
C PHE A 513 -7.00 -16.59 -22.10
N MET A 514 -6.05 -17.52 -22.23
CA MET A 514 -6.23 -18.72 -23.05
C MET A 514 -7.27 -19.68 -22.47
N GLU A 515 -7.32 -19.83 -21.15
CA GLU A 515 -8.35 -20.63 -20.46
C GLU A 515 -9.74 -20.05 -20.68
N ASN A 516 -9.89 -18.74 -20.46
CA ASN A 516 -11.14 -18.02 -20.74
C ASN A 516 -11.54 -18.08 -22.22
N ALA A 517 -10.57 -17.92 -23.13
CA ALA A 517 -10.84 -18.02 -24.56
C ALA A 517 -11.31 -19.43 -24.96
N ARG A 518 -10.73 -20.49 -24.38
CA ARG A 518 -11.18 -21.88 -24.58
C ARG A 518 -12.59 -22.09 -24.05
N MET A 519 -12.95 -21.52 -22.90
CA MET A 519 -14.31 -21.59 -22.36
C MET A 519 -15.34 -20.88 -23.25
N ILE A 520 -14.96 -19.76 -23.87
CA ILE A 520 -15.83 -18.99 -24.78
C ILE A 520 -15.97 -19.67 -26.16
N LEU A 521 -14.86 -20.19 -26.71
CA LEU A 521 -14.76 -20.66 -28.11
C LEU A 521 -14.89 -22.18 -28.28
N GLY A 522 -14.90 -22.97 -27.20
CA GLY A 522 -15.06 -24.43 -27.27
C GLY A 522 -16.43 -24.88 -27.78
N ASP A 523 -16.53 -26.13 -28.26
CA ASP A 523 -17.79 -26.70 -28.74
C ASP A 523 -18.85 -26.72 -27.62
N GLY A 524 -19.90 -25.90 -27.77
CA GLY A 524 -20.91 -25.64 -26.73
C GLY A 524 -20.66 -24.39 -25.86
N GLY A 525 -19.78 -23.48 -26.31
CA GLY A 525 -19.29 -22.29 -25.60
C GLY A 525 -20.33 -21.60 -24.71
N GLN A 526 -20.05 -21.57 -23.41
CA GLN A 526 -20.86 -20.83 -22.45
C GLN A 526 -20.37 -19.39 -22.38
N TRP A 527 -21.04 -18.50 -23.09
CA TRP A 527 -20.88 -17.04 -23.02
C TRP A 527 -21.35 -16.51 -21.65
N THR A 528 -20.62 -16.90 -20.61
CA THR A 528 -20.82 -16.39 -19.26
C THR A 528 -20.15 -15.04 -19.13
N VAL A 529 -20.68 -14.18 -18.25
CA VAL A 529 -20.17 -12.82 -18.05
C VAL A 529 -18.71 -12.83 -17.58
N THR A 530 -18.32 -13.83 -16.78
CA THR A 530 -17.00 -13.88 -16.13
C THR A 530 -15.83 -13.99 -17.11
N PRO A 531 -15.72 -15.00 -17.98
CA PRO A 531 -14.56 -15.14 -18.88
C PRO A 531 -14.43 -13.97 -19.87
N VAL A 532 -15.57 -13.41 -20.32
CA VAL A 532 -15.60 -12.27 -21.24
C VAL A 532 -15.05 -11.02 -20.55
N VAL A 533 -15.58 -10.68 -19.36
CA VAL A 533 -15.10 -9.51 -18.60
C VAL A 533 -13.64 -9.67 -18.22
N GLN A 534 -13.22 -10.87 -17.79
CA GLN A 534 -11.83 -11.12 -17.45
C GLN A 534 -10.89 -10.92 -18.64
N ASN A 535 -11.23 -11.43 -19.83
CA ASN A 535 -10.41 -11.24 -21.02
C ASN A 535 -10.31 -9.78 -21.46
N LEU A 536 -11.40 -9.01 -21.34
CA LEU A 536 -11.36 -7.56 -21.59
C LEU A 536 -10.42 -6.85 -20.60
N CYS A 537 -10.50 -7.19 -19.32
CA CYS A 537 -9.59 -6.66 -18.30
C CYS A 537 -8.13 -7.05 -18.57
N ILE A 538 -7.87 -8.31 -18.97
CA ILE A 538 -6.52 -8.79 -19.30
C ILE A 538 -5.94 -8.00 -20.48
N LEU A 539 -6.70 -7.85 -21.57
CA LEU A 539 -6.27 -7.09 -22.75
C LEU A 539 -5.96 -5.64 -22.38
N PHE A 540 -6.84 -4.99 -21.61
CA PHE A 540 -6.61 -3.64 -21.11
C PHE A 540 -5.31 -3.53 -20.29
N MET A 541 -5.09 -4.45 -19.34
CA MET A 541 -3.89 -4.45 -18.50
C MET A 541 -2.61 -4.72 -19.31
N MET A 542 -2.66 -5.62 -20.29
CA MET A 542 -1.52 -5.90 -21.16
C MET A 542 -1.17 -4.67 -22.00
N LEU A 543 -2.15 -4.06 -22.67
CA LEU A 543 -1.94 -2.83 -23.46
C LEU A 543 -1.39 -1.68 -22.61
N LEU A 544 -1.97 -1.46 -21.43
CA LEU A 544 -1.51 -0.44 -20.49
C LEU A 544 -0.07 -0.71 -20.05
N SER A 545 0.28 -1.98 -19.76
CA SER A 545 1.64 -2.33 -19.37
C SER A 545 2.65 -2.11 -20.50
N VAL A 546 2.29 -2.41 -21.75
CA VAL A 546 3.14 -2.13 -22.92
C VAL A 546 3.38 -0.63 -23.04
N ALA A 547 2.33 0.20 -23.00
CA ALA A 547 2.45 1.65 -23.12
C ALA A 547 3.35 2.28 -22.04
N VAL A 548 3.18 1.86 -20.79
CA VAL A 548 4.00 2.37 -19.67
C VAL A 548 5.45 1.89 -19.77
N LEU A 549 5.67 0.65 -20.21
CA LEU A 549 7.01 0.10 -20.42
C LEU A 549 7.73 0.81 -21.57
N THR A 550 7.05 1.05 -22.69
CA THR A 550 7.65 1.75 -23.83
C THR A 550 8.05 3.17 -23.46
N ASP A 551 7.17 3.93 -22.79
CA ASP A 551 7.50 5.29 -22.35
C ASP A 551 8.62 5.30 -21.31
N GLY A 552 8.58 4.35 -20.36
CA GLY A 552 9.61 4.19 -19.36
C GLY A 552 10.99 3.90 -19.98
N ILE A 553 11.05 2.97 -20.94
CA ILE A 553 12.26 2.63 -21.69
C ILE A 553 12.75 3.85 -22.47
N LYS A 554 11.87 4.58 -23.16
CA LYS A 554 12.23 5.80 -23.89
C LYS A 554 12.93 6.81 -22.97
N VAL A 555 12.36 7.10 -21.80
CA VAL A 555 12.98 8.00 -20.82
C VAL A 555 14.30 7.45 -20.27
N ILE A 556 14.39 6.15 -20.04
CA ILE A 556 15.59 5.49 -19.50
C ILE A 556 16.76 5.49 -20.50
N PHE A 557 16.51 5.42 -21.81
CA PHE A 557 17.58 5.40 -22.82
C PHE A 557 17.83 6.77 -23.45
N PHE A 558 16.79 7.50 -23.85
CA PHE A 558 16.90 8.75 -24.63
C PHE A 558 16.83 10.03 -23.79
N GLY A 559 16.31 9.97 -22.56
CA GLY A 559 16.22 11.15 -21.69
C GLY A 559 14.94 11.98 -21.88
N HIS A 560 14.72 12.99 -21.01
CA HIS A 560 13.42 13.68 -20.85
C HIS A 560 13.10 14.65 -22.01
N GLU A 561 14.11 15.20 -22.68
CA GLU A 561 13.91 16.18 -23.77
C GLU A 561 13.48 15.51 -25.08
N GLU A 562 14.14 14.42 -25.51
CA GLU A 562 13.75 13.68 -26.73
C GLU A 562 12.42 12.94 -26.59
N ALA A 563 12.09 12.44 -25.39
CA ALA A 563 10.82 11.74 -25.15
C ALA A 563 9.59 12.66 -25.26
N LYS A 564 9.74 13.96 -24.95
CA LYS A 564 8.70 14.96 -25.19
C LYS A 564 8.57 15.31 -26.66
N VAL A 565 9.67 15.40 -27.39
CA VAL A 565 9.68 15.70 -28.82
C VAL A 565 9.02 14.56 -29.61
N GLN A 566 9.42 13.31 -29.35
CA GLN A 566 8.82 12.14 -30.01
C GLN A 566 7.38 11.85 -29.57
N GLY A 567 7.01 12.21 -28.33
CA GLY A 567 5.63 12.09 -27.84
C GLY A 567 4.71 13.17 -28.43
N ALA A 568 5.22 14.39 -28.58
CA ALA A 568 4.51 15.48 -29.25
C ALA A 568 4.35 15.21 -30.75
N GLU A 569 5.38 14.66 -31.43
CA GLU A 569 5.31 14.27 -32.83
C GLU A 569 4.29 13.14 -33.08
N ALA A 570 4.13 12.20 -32.13
CA ALA A 570 3.13 11.14 -32.22
C ALA A 570 1.69 11.65 -31.95
N GLU A 571 1.53 12.59 -31.00
CA GLU A 571 0.25 13.25 -30.73
C GLU A 571 -0.16 14.22 -31.86
N GLU A 572 0.80 14.89 -32.52
CA GLU A 572 0.55 15.73 -33.71
C GLU A 572 0.10 14.87 -34.91
N GLN A 573 0.70 13.70 -35.12
CA GLN A 573 0.28 12.77 -36.18
C GLN A 573 -1.15 12.20 -35.94
N GLU A 574 -1.52 11.91 -34.70
CA GLU A 574 -2.89 11.49 -34.36
C GLU A 574 -3.91 12.64 -34.45
N GLN A 575 -3.49 13.88 -34.18
CA GLN A 575 -4.36 15.08 -34.31
C GLN A 575 -4.55 15.52 -35.76
N GLU A 576 -3.55 15.37 -36.63
CA GLU A 576 -3.69 15.61 -38.08
C GLU A 576 -4.67 14.61 -38.73
N GLU A 577 -4.64 13.33 -38.32
CA GLU A 577 -5.62 12.32 -38.79
C GLU A 577 -7.04 12.56 -38.27
N HIS A 578 -7.20 13.24 -37.12
CA HIS A 578 -8.51 13.54 -36.53
C HIS A 578 -9.09 14.89 -36.99
N GLY A 579 -8.25 15.89 -37.24
CA GLY A 579 -8.62 17.22 -37.73
C GLY A 579 -9.19 17.22 -39.15
N GLU A 580 -8.70 16.35 -40.04
CA GLU A 580 -9.27 16.18 -41.39
C GLU A 580 -10.73 15.64 -41.37
N LYS A 581 -11.22 15.13 -40.24
CA LYS A 581 -12.61 14.65 -40.10
C LYS A 581 -13.57 15.67 -39.49
N GLU A 582 -13.07 16.68 -38.76
CA GLU A 582 -13.91 17.69 -38.10
C GLU A 582 -14.12 18.95 -38.96
N ASP A 583 -13.19 19.27 -39.86
CA ASP A 583 -13.30 20.43 -40.79
C ASP A 583 -14.41 20.29 -41.86
N MET A 584 -15.08 19.14 -41.96
CA MET A 584 -16.27 18.98 -42.80
C MET A 584 -17.59 19.38 -42.14
N HIS A 585 -17.62 19.73 -40.85
CA HIS A 585 -18.88 19.96 -40.13
C HIS A 585 -19.12 21.33 -39.47
N GLU A 586 -18.13 22.23 -39.42
CA GLU A 586 -18.28 23.54 -38.75
C GLU A 586 -18.23 24.76 -39.70
N HIS A 587 -19.07 24.75 -40.74
CA HIS A 587 -19.44 25.98 -41.45
C HIS A 587 -20.93 26.26 -41.29
N GLY A 588 -21.31 26.84 -40.16
CA GLY A 588 -22.65 27.40 -40.00
C GLY A 588 -23.04 27.72 -38.56
N ALA A 589 -22.60 28.89 -38.05
CA ALA A 589 -23.42 29.82 -37.26
C ALA A 589 -22.53 30.85 -36.55
N SER A 590 -22.38 32.02 -37.16
CA SER A 590 -21.98 33.26 -36.46
C SER A 590 -23.23 34.10 -36.22
N GLY A 591 -23.45 34.56 -34.99
CA GLY A 591 -24.54 35.49 -34.69
C GLY A 591 -24.57 36.00 -33.25
N GLU A 592 -24.01 37.19 -33.08
CA GLU A 592 -24.49 38.30 -32.23
C GLU A 592 -24.23 38.39 -30.70
N ARG A 593 -23.77 39.61 -30.36
CA ARG A 593 -24.08 40.50 -29.20
C ARG A 593 -23.12 40.60 -28.00
N GLU A 594 -22.23 41.58 -28.15
CA GLU A 594 -22.03 42.82 -27.37
C GLU A 594 -22.71 43.05 -25.99
N ASP A 595 -21.84 43.58 -25.09
CA ASP A 595 -21.97 44.76 -24.21
C ASP A 595 -22.40 44.70 -22.73
N ILE A 596 -21.73 45.61 -21.98
CA ILE A 596 -22.12 46.41 -20.79
C ILE A 596 -21.37 46.13 -19.44
N LEU A 597 -20.27 46.90 -19.22
CA LEU A 597 -19.96 47.88 -18.12
C LEU A 597 -20.88 47.91 -16.86
N ASP A 598 -20.54 48.29 -15.62
CA ASP A 598 -19.40 48.86 -14.87
C ASP A 598 -19.83 48.95 -13.36
N GLU A 599 -18.95 49.44 -12.48
CA GLU A 599 -19.19 50.22 -11.24
C GLU A 599 -19.12 49.62 -9.80
N THR A 600 -18.07 50.08 -9.11
CA THR A 600 -18.03 50.82 -7.81
C THR A 600 -17.84 50.12 -6.45
N ALA A 601 -17.36 50.94 -5.51
CA ALA A 601 -16.42 50.66 -4.43
C ALA A 601 -16.88 51.21 -3.05
N SER A 602 -16.08 50.88 -2.02
CA SER A 602 -15.80 51.61 -0.76
C SER A 602 -16.70 51.42 0.48
N GLY A 603 -16.05 51.46 1.66
CA GLY A 603 -16.67 51.71 2.98
C GLY A 603 -15.93 51.07 4.17
N GLU A 604 -15.04 51.84 4.82
CA GLU A 604 -14.29 51.52 6.05
C GLU A 604 -15.06 51.87 7.35
N ASP A 605 -14.77 51.08 8.39
CA ASP A 605 -14.56 51.38 9.83
C ASP A 605 -15.41 52.38 10.61
N THR A 606 -15.96 51.91 11.74
CA THR A 606 -15.73 52.49 13.09
C THR A 606 -16.26 51.56 14.19
N GLU A 607 -15.44 51.29 15.21
CA GLU A 607 -15.78 51.35 16.66
C GLU A 607 -14.75 50.58 17.48
N GLN A 608 -13.69 51.32 17.81
CA GLN A 608 -12.54 50.92 18.60
C GLN A 608 -12.54 51.78 19.86
N GLN A 609 -13.43 51.51 20.84
CA GLN A 609 -13.33 52.22 22.13
C GLN A 609 -14.02 51.55 23.33
N GLU A 610 -13.93 50.22 23.47
CA GLU A 610 -14.32 49.52 24.73
C GLU A 610 -13.31 48.47 25.22
N ARG A 611 -12.09 48.41 24.67
CA ARG A 611 -11.12 47.32 24.96
C ARG A 611 -9.94 47.66 25.89
N GLU A 612 -9.93 48.80 26.58
CA GLU A 612 -8.72 49.26 27.29
C GLU A 612 -8.69 49.12 28.82
N THR A 613 -9.65 48.43 29.45
CA THR A 613 -9.64 48.24 30.93
C THR A 613 -9.50 46.80 31.42
N SER A 614 -9.33 45.82 30.53
CA SER A 614 -9.09 44.41 30.89
C SER A 614 -7.65 43.91 30.67
N VAL A 615 -6.74 44.76 30.17
CA VAL A 615 -5.39 44.36 29.74
C VAL A 615 -4.37 44.31 30.90
N ASN A 616 -4.51 45.15 31.93
CA ASN A 616 -3.42 45.34 32.90
C ASN A 616 -3.37 44.32 34.06
N ALA A 617 -4.31 43.37 34.15
CA ALA A 617 -4.29 42.30 35.16
C ALA A 617 -3.75 40.95 34.64
N ALA A 618 -3.61 40.79 33.31
CA ALA A 618 -3.06 39.60 32.67
C ALA A 618 -1.54 39.65 32.47
N GLU A 619 -0.95 40.86 32.43
CA GLU A 619 0.47 41.05 32.10
C GLU A 619 1.46 40.54 33.16
N ASN A 620 1.05 40.45 34.43
CA ASN A 620 1.98 40.04 35.51
C ASN A 620 2.01 38.54 35.83
N LYS A 621 1.13 37.72 35.23
CA LYS A 621 1.20 36.24 35.32
C LYS A 621 1.79 35.57 34.06
N GLY A 622 1.97 36.31 32.96
CA GLY A 622 2.58 35.81 31.72
C GLY A 622 4.11 35.84 31.69
N ARG A 623 4.76 36.61 32.56
CA ARG A 623 6.21 36.90 32.47
C ARG A 623 7.14 35.76 32.88
N GLU A 624 6.69 34.76 33.66
CA GLU A 624 7.51 33.58 34.02
C GLU A 624 7.21 32.33 33.17
N ALA A 625 6.06 32.27 32.50
CA ALA A 625 5.75 31.22 31.52
C ALA A 625 6.25 31.57 30.10
N SER A 626 6.36 32.87 29.79
CA SER A 626 6.82 33.36 28.48
C SER A 626 8.26 32.98 28.17
N GLY A 627 9.18 33.03 29.14
CA GLY A 627 10.62 32.85 28.89
C GLY A 627 11.07 31.46 28.39
N LYS A 628 10.24 30.41 28.50
CA LYS A 628 10.53 29.07 27.92
C LYS A 628 9.84 28.83 26.57
N ASP A 629 8.74 29.52 26.29
CA ASP A 629 8.05 29.46 25.01
C ASP A 629 8.59 30.50 24.01
N THR A 630 9.09 31.66 24.45
CA THR A 630 9.81 32.63 23.57
C THR A 630 11.13 32.05 23.09
N ASP A 631 11.94 31.48 23.98
CA ASP A 631 13.18 30.75 23.65
C ASP A 631 12.98 29.57 22.68
N ARG A 632 11.74 29.05 22.60
CA ARG A 632 11.35 27.96 21.71
C ARG A 632 10.78 28.51 20.40
N LEU A 633 9.99 29.57 20.44
CA LEU A 633 9.46 30.26 19.26
C LEU A 633 10.59 30.95 18.49
N GLU A 634 11.54 31.57 19.17
CA GLU A 634 12.75 32.14 18.57
C GLU A 634 13.60 31.04 17.92
N ARG A 635 13.77 29.87 18.56
CA ARG A 635 14.43 28.72 17.92
C ARG A 635 13.63 28.11 16.77
N GLU A 636 12.30 28.12 16.82
CA GLU A 636 11.42 27.64 15.74
C GLU A 636 11.38 28.66 14.57
N GLU A 637 11.57 29.95 14.84
CA GLU A 637 11.70 31.03 13.85
C GLU A 637 13.08 31.08 13.22
N GLU A 638 14.14 31.01 14.02
CA GLU A 638 15.53 30.92 13.57
C GLU A 638 15.71 29.66 12.71
N PHE A 639 15.13 28.52 13.11
CA PHE A 639 15.11 27.30 12.29
C PHE A 639 14.22 27.42 11.05
N ARG A 640 13.09 28.15 11.10
CA ARG A 640 12.29 28.44 9.89
C ARG A 640 13.08 29.28 8.90
N TRP A 641 13.82 30.27 9.40
CA TRP A 641 14.64 31.16 8.59
C TRP A 641 15.82 30.41 7.97
N GLU A 642 16.53 29.58 8.74
CA GLU A 642 17.55 28.65 8.23
C GLU A 642 16.97 27.68 7.18
N MET A 643 15.71 27.25 7.34
CA MET A 643 15.03 26.35 6.39
C MET A 643 14.57 27.06 5.12
N GLU A 644 14.10 28.31 5.21
CA GLU A 644 13.79 29.14 4.04
C GLU A 644 15.06 29.46 3.25
N GLU A 645 16.14 29.83 3.96
CA GLU A 645 17.45 30.07 3.36
C GLU A 645 18.00 28.80 2.70
N TRP A 646 17.86 27.65 3.37
CA TRP A 646 18.21 26.35 2.78
C TRP A 646 17.32 25.96 1.59
N GLU A 647 16.02 26.26 1.61
CA GLU A 647 15.12 26.01 0.48
C GLU A 647 15.46 26.88 -0.72
N ILE A 648 15.81 28.15 -0.50
CA ILE A 648 16.28 29.07 -1.53
C ILE A 648 17.60 28.55 -2.10
N GLU A 649 18.55 28.19 -1.24
CA GLU A 649 19.85 27.66 -1.65
C GLU A 649 19.70 26.31 -2.38
N PHE A 650 18.75 25.46 -1.96
CA PHE A 650 18.44 24.20 -2.64
C PHE A 650 17.81 24.44 -4.01
N ARG A 651 16.84 25.36 -4.13
CA ARG A 651 16.24 25.74 -5.43
C ARG A 651 17.28 26.37 -6.35
N GLN A 652 18.17 27.22 -5.84
CA GLN A 652 19.29 27.77 -6.59
C GLN A 652 20.24 26.67 -7.06
N LYS A 653 20.67 25.76 -6.18
CA LYS A 653 21.51 24.62 -6.57
C LYS A 653 20.83 23.69 -7.58
N GLN A 654 19.51 23.52 -7.54
CA GLN A 654 18.76 22.79 -8.57
C GLN A 654 18.74 23.55 -9.90
N LYS A 655 18.54 24.87 -9.87
CA LYS A 655 18.55 25.73 -11.06
C LYS A 655 19.93 25.78 -11.71
N GLU A 656 20.99 25.98 -10.92
CA GLU A 656 22.39 25.94 -11.38
C GLU A 656 22.77 24.58 -11.95
N ARG A 657 22.30 23.47 -11.35
CA ARG A 657 22.54 22.13 -11.90
C ARG A 657 21.81 21.93 -13.22
N LYS A 658 20.58 22.45 -13.35
CA LYS A 658 19.83 22.42 -14.59
C LYS A 658 20.52 23.25 -15.68
N GLU A 659 20.98 24.45 -15.34
CA GLU A 659 21.72 25.33 -16.27
C GLU A 659 23.08 24.74 -16.68
N ARG A 660 23.81 24.12 -15.74
CA ARG A 660 25.07 23.43 -16.03
C ARG A 660 24.87 22.21 -16.93
N PHE A 661 23.80 21.44 -16.69
CA PHE A 661 23.41 20.33 -17.55
C PHE A 661 23.05 20.81 -18.97
N LEU A 662 22.27 21.89 -19.10
CA LEU A 662 21.94 22.48 -20.41
C LEU A 662 23.18 22.97 -21.16
N ARG A 663 24.15 23.59 -20.47
CA ARG A 663 25.42 24.00 -21.08
C ARG A 663 26.25 22.80 -21.55
N GLU A 664 26.35 21.75 -20.73
CA GLU A 664 27.06 20.52 -21.12
C GLU A 664 26.39 19.82 -22.33
N GLN A 665 25.07 19.89 -22.47
CA GLN A 665 24.36 19.38 -23.66
C GLN A 665 24.61 20.26 -24.88
N GLN A 666 24.58 21.58 -24.71
CA GLN A 666 24.82 22.53 -25.80
C GLN A 666 26.27 22.45 -26.31
N GLU A 667 27.25 22.26 -25.43
CA GLU A 667 28.66 22.03 -25.81
C GLU A 667 28.84 20.72 -26.57
N LYS A 668 28.16 19.65 -26.16
CA LYS A 668 28.18 18.36 -26.87
C LYS A 668 27.53 18.45 -28.25
N PHE A 669 26.42 19.17 -28.35
CA PHE A 669 25.74 19.42 -29.63
C PHE A 669 26.65 20.24 -30.59
N LEU A 670 27.32 21.26 -30.08
CA LEU A 670 28.28 22.04 -30.88
C LEU A 670 29.53 21.25 -31.26
N GLN A 671 29.96 20.29 -30.45
CA GLN A 671 31.03 19.36 -30.79
C GLN A 671 30.59 18.38 -31.89
N SER A 672 29.39 17.78 -31.79
CA SER A 672 28.88 16.90 -32.83
C SER A 672 28.67 17.63 -34.16
N GLU A 673 28.22 18.88 -34.13
CA GLU A 673 28.04 19.69 -35.36
C GLU A 673 29.38 20.07 -36.02
N LYS A 674 30.46 20.20 -35.23
CA LYS A 674 31.83 20.42 -35.74
C LYS A 674 32.46 19.15 -36.30
N GLU A 675 32.17 18.00 -35.70
CA GLU A 675 32.59 16.69 -36.22
C GLU A 675 31.87 16.36 -37.54
N GLU A 676 30.58 16.67 -37.66
CA GLU A 676 29.81 16.51 -38.91
C GLU A 676 30.26 17.45 -40.03
N LYS A 677 30.71 18.67 -39.70
CA LYS A 677 31.24 19.65 -40.68
C LYS A 677 32.73 19.45 -40.99
N GLY A 678 33.44 18.61 -40.23
CA GLY A 678 34.87 18.34 -40.41
C GLY A 678 35.20 17.21 -41.39
N ASP A 679 34.22 16.36 -41.74
CA ASP A 679 34.38 15.26 -42.70
C ASP A 679 34.03 15.64 -44.16
N GLY A 680 33.98 16.95 -44.46
CA GLY A 680 33.58 17.52 -45.75
C GLY A 680 34.61 18.42 -46.45
N GLU A 681 35.90 18.37 -46.09
CA GLU A 681 37.01 19.01 -46.83
C GLU A 681 38.02 18.00 -47.39
#